data_AF-A0A7Y2DZ54-F1
#
_entry.id   AF-A0A7Y2DZ54-F1
#
_cell.length_a   1.000
_cell.length_b   1.000
_cell.length_c   1.000
_cell.angle_alpha   90.00
_cell.angle_beta   90.00
_cell.angle_gamma   90.00
#
_symmetry.space_group_name_H-M   'P 1'
#
loop_
_entity.id
_entity.type
_entity.pdbx_description
1 polymer ?
#
loop_
_entity_poly.entity_id
_entity_poly.type
_entity_poly.pdbx_seq_one_letter_code
_entity_poly.pdbx_strand_id
1 'polypeptide(L)'
;MLDFVNKTISKVFGSKAQSDLKKLQPVVGLVDAEYQNMDSLSNDELRGKTVEFKEKINDHISDVDEEINSIQTEIDNDPEMELHDKEEKYARIDQLKSDRNDKIEEILEVILPEAFAVVKETARRFMDNESVTATANDLDRDLAAVHDHISISGDQVTYGSTWMAAGVPIPWNMLHYDVQLIGGSVLHQGKVAEMATGEGKTLVATLPIYLNALPGLGVHVVTVNDYLARRDSEWNAAIFNFLGLTVDCIDKHKPNSAERRQGYLADITYGTNNEFGFDYLRDNMARNPEDMVQRPHHYAIVDEVDSVLVDDARTPLIISGPTPRGDIHEFQPLKPKVEQLVRSQRNLINNLIAEAKKKFESDKDAAGLALLRAYRGLPKNKALIKFLGETGVRTLLQKTENFYLQDQAKDMHKVDAELFFVIDERHNSIELSEKGIELITTANEDKDFFIMPDIGAALVEIDNSNKSEQEKLEAKDILMRDFGVKSERIHTMNQLLKAYTLFENDVEYIVADGKVKIVDEQTGRVMEGRRYSDGLHQAIEAKENVKIEAATQTYATVTLQNYFRMYHKLSGMTGTAETEAGELWDIYKLDVVVIPTNKPIVRDDREDLVYKTKREKYNAIIDEIDVITKEGRPVLVGTTSVEISELLSRMLKLKKIKHNVLNAKLHQREAEIVAEAGQPGAVTIATNMAGRGTDIKLGEGVLKAGGLAIIGSERHESRSIDR
;
A
#
# COMPACT_ATOMS: atom_id res chain seq x y z
N MET A 1 16.79 6.80 -35.98
CA MET A 1 18.26 6.65 -35.79
C MET A 1 18.58 6.08 -34.41
N LEU A 2 18.04 6.62 -33.31
CA LEU A 2 18.19 6.07 -31.95
C LEU A 2 17.75 4.60 -31.81
N ASP A 3 16.61 4.21 -32.39
CA ASP A 3 16.14 2.80 -32.38
C ASP A 3 17.04 1.83 -33.15
N PHE A 4 17.67 2.31 -34.24
CA PHE A 4 18.59 1.50 -35.01
C PHE A 4 19.92 1.33 -34.26
N VAL A 5 20.40 2.38 -33.61
CA VAL A 5 21.60 2.35 -32.76
C VAL A 5 21.36 1.43 -31.54
N ASN A 6 20.22 1.54 -30.86
CA ASN A 6 19.88 0.66 -29.73
C ASN A 6 19.75 -0.82 -30.14
N LYS A 7 19.10 -1.13 -31.28
CA LYS A 7 19.03 -2.51 -31.80
C LYS A 7 20.37 -3.07 -32.27
N THR A 8 21.29 -2.21 -32.70
CA THR A 8 22.62 -2.63 -33.15
C THR A 8 23.57 -2.80 -31.97
N ILE A 9 23.48 -1.94 -30.96
CA ILE A 9 24.22 -2.07 -29.69
C ILE A 9 23.75 -3.31 -28.91
N SER A 10 22.44 -3.56 -28.81
CA SER A 10 21.92 -4.76 -28.13
C SER A 10 22.24 -6.06 -28.87
N LYS A 11 22.39 -6.04 -30.20
CA LYS A 11 22.87 -7.20 -30.99
C LYS A 11 24.36 -7.46 -30.85
N VAL A 12 25.17 -6.44 -30.57
CA VAL A 12 26.64 -6.55 -30.49
C VAL A 12 27.12 -6.79 -29.06
N PHE A 13 26.43 -6.25 -28.05
CA PHE A 13 26.79 -6.36 -26.62
C PHE A 13 25.84 -7.22 -25.78
N GLY A 14 24.75 -7.73 -26.37
CA GLY A 14 23.68 -8.43 -25.64
C GLY A 14 22.71 -7.45 -24.95
N SER A 15 21.56 -7.95 -24.50
CA SER A 15 20.67 -7.17 -23.62
C SER A 15 21.21 -7.13 -22.18
N LYS A 16 20.81 -6.13 -21.38
CA LYS A 16 21.12 -6.08 -19.94
C LYS A 16 20.78 -7.41 -19.24
N ALA A 17 19.58 -7.95 -19.51
CA ALA A 17 19.15 -9.25 -19.01
C ALA A 17 20.11 -10.40 -19.38
N GLN A 18 20.64 -10.44 -20.61
CA GLN A 18 21.62 -11.47 -21.01
C GLN A 18 22.96 -11.31 -20.28
N SER A 19 23.41 -10.08 -20.06
CA SER A 19 24.63 -9.80 -19.29
C SER A 19 24.47 -10.22 -17.83
N ASP A 20 23.35 -9.89 -17.19
CA ASP A 20 23.07 -10.21 -15.80
C ASP A 20 22.94 -11.73 -15.61
N LEU A 21 22.21 -12.41 -16.51
CA LEU A 21 22.11 -13.86 -16.50
C LEU A 21 23.47 -14.53 -16.64
N LYS A 22 24.36 -14.03 -17.50
CA LYS A 22 25.71 -14.58 -17.67
C LYS A 22 26.55 -14.51 -16.39
N LYS A 23 26.32 -13.49 -15.54
CA LYS A 23 27.00 -13.34 -14.24
C LYS A 23 26.42 -14.29 -13.19
N LEU A 24 25.13 -14.60 -13.27
CA LEU A 24 24.42 -15.43 -12.28
C LEU A 24 24.41 -16.93 -12.63
N GLN A 25 24.58 -17.28 -13.91
CA GLN A 25 24.59 -18.68 -14.36
C GLN A 25 25.61 -19.57 -13.61
N PRO A 26 26.83 -19.10 -13.28
CA PRO A 26 27.79 -19.90 -12.50
C PRO A 26 27.26 -20.33 -11.13
N VAL A 27 26.37 -19.54 -10.49
CA VAL A 27 25.79 -19.86 -9.18
C VAL A 27 25.04 -21.18 -9.22
N VAL A 28 24.28 -21.45 -10.28
CA VAL A 28 23.57 -22.73 -10.47
C VAL A 28 24.53 -23.89 -10.44
N GLY A 29 25.66 -23.79 -11.17
CA GLY A 29 26.66 -24.85 -11.20
C GLY A 29 27.35 -25.10 -9.85
N LEU A 30 27.56 -24.04 -9.06
CA LEU A 30 28.11 -24.15 -7.69
C LEU A 30 27.11 -24.81 -6.74
N VAL A 31 25.85 -24.36 -6.76
CA VAL A 31 24.78 -24.94 -5.94
C VAL A 31 24.56 -26.41 -6.29
N ASP A 32 24.52 -26.75 -7.58
CA ASP A 32 24.33 -28.15 -8.00
C ASP A 32 25.51 -29.05 -7.62
N ALA A 33 26.74 -28.51 -7.61
CA ALA A 33 27.91 -29.24 -7.13
C ALA A 33 27.81 -29.55 -5.63
N GLU A 34 27.40 -28.58 -4.81
CA GLU A 34 27.16 -28.81 -3.38
C GLU A 34 25.98 -29.76 -3.16
N TYR A 35 24.89 -29.58 -3.90
CA TYR A 35 23.69 -30.39 -3.82
C TYR A 35 23.96 -31.88 -4.08
N GLN A 36 24.83 -32.21 -5.04
CA GLN A 36 25.25 -33.59 -5.30
C GLN A 36 25.97 -34.25 -4.12
N ASN A 37 26.67 -33.47 -3.28
CA ASN A 37 27.36 -33.97 -2.11
C ASN A 37 26.40 -34.21 -0.91
N MET A 38 25.16 -33.71 -0.98
CA MET A 38 24.22 -33.76 0.15
C MET A 38 23.38 -35.04 0.23
N ASP A 39 23.29 -35.82 -0.86
CA ASP A 39 22.47 -37.05 -0.87
C ASP A 39 23.00 -38.10 0.13
N SER A 40 24.31 -38.08 0.43
CA SER A 40 24.90 -38.97 1.43
C SER A 40 24.71 -38.52 2.88
N LEU A 41 24.25 -37.29 3.13
CA LEU A 41 24.09 -36.78 4.49
C LEU A 41 22.86 -37.38 5.16
N SER A 42 22.98 -37.76 6.43
CA SER A 42 21.83 -38.02 7.29
C SER A 42 20.99 -36.76 7.51
N ASN A 43 19.79 -36.91 8.07
CA ASN A 43 18.95 -35.77 8.44
C ASN A 43 19.62 -34.92 9.53
N ASP A 44 20.30 -35.54 10.48
CA ASP A 44 21.05 -34.84 11.53
C ASP A 44 22.23 -34.04 10.97
N GLU A 45 22.99 -34.62 10.03
CA GLU A 45 24.10 -33.91 9.39
C GLU A 45 23.62 -32.74 8.52
N LEU A 46 22.49 -32.90 7.81
CA LEU A 46 21.89 -31.81 7.04
C LEU A 46 21.45 -30.65 7.96
N ARG A 47 20.80 -30.95 9.09
CA ARG A 47 20.43 -29.94 10.10
C ARG A 47 21.67 -29.30 10.74
N GLY A 48 22.72 -30.09 10.95
CA GLY A 48 24.00 -29.65 11.50
C GLY A 48 24.67 -28.57 10.66
N LYS A 49 24.37 -28.47 9.36
CA LYS A 49 24.87 -27.41 8.48
C LYS A 49 24.45 -26.01 8.95
N THR A 50 23.26 -25.83 9.51
CA THR A 50 22.83 -24.54 10.06
C THR A 50 23.77 -24.09 11.17
N VAL A 51 24.18 -25.00 12.05
CA VAL A 51 25.10 -24.72 13.16
C VAL A 51 26.48 -24.37 12.61
N GLU A 52 26.98 -25.16 11.66
CA GLU A 52 28.26 -24.92 10.99
C GLU A 52 28.31 -23.52 10.33
N PHE A 53 27.22 -23.11 9.66
CA PHE A 53 27.16 -21.78 9.04
C PHE A 53 27.13 -20.66 10.08
N LYS A 54 26.35 -20.81 11.16
CA LYS A 54 26.31 -19.83 12.25
C LYS A 54 27.69 -19.66 12.90
N GLU A 55 28.42 -20.74 13.12
CA GLU A 55 29.80 -20.71 13.63
C GLU A 55 30.74 -19.99 12.67
N LYS A 56 30.72 -20.32 11.37
CA LYS A 56 31.53 -19.63 10.34
C LYS A 56 31.26 -18.12 10.30
N ILE A 57 30.00 -17.71 10.42
CA ILE A 57 29.61 -16.30 10.43
C ILE A 57 30.15 -15.61 11.69
N ASN A 58 29.94 -16.22 12.87
CA ASN A 58 30.39 -15.67 14.15
C ASN A 58 31.91 -15.52 14.20
N ASP A 59 32.65 -16.51 13.71
CA ASP A 59 34.11 -16.45 13.62
C ASP A 59 34.59 -15.36 12.67
N HIS A 60 33.83 -15.07 11.59
CA HIS A 60 34.20 -14.06 10.61
C HIS A 60 33.98 -12.62 11.12
N ILE A 61 33.03 -12.41 12.04
CA ILE A 61 32.67 -11.10 12.58
C ILE A 61 33.21 -10.85 14.00
N SER A 62 33.89 -11.84 14.60
CA SER A 62 34.25 -11.82 16.02
C SER A 62 35.14 -10.63 16.39
N ASP A 63 36.06 -10.23 15.52
CA ASP A 63 36.96 -9.09 15.75
C ASP A 63 36.21 -7.75 15.83
N VAL A 64 35.20 -7.56 14.97
CA VAL A 64 34.35 -6.37 14.99
C VAL A 64 33.44 -6.38 16.22
N ASP A 65 32.88 -7.54 16.57
CA ASP A 65 32.04 -7.69 17.75
C ASP A 65 32.83 -7.46 19.06
N GLU A 66 34.07 -7.93 19.14
CA GLU A 66 34.97 -7.65 20.26
C GLU A 66 35.27 -6.14 20.38
N GLU A 67 35.51 -5.44 19.27
CA GLU A 67 35.76 -3.99 19.29
C GLU A 67 34.51 -3.21 19.74
N ILE A 68 33.33 -3.54 19.21
CA ILE A 68 32.06 -2.93 19.63
C ILE A 68 31.83 -3.12 21.13
N ASN A 69 31.99 -4.36 21.61
CA ASN A 69 31.77 -4.69 23.02
C ASN A 69 32.79 -4.00 23.94
N SER A 70 34.05 -3.87 23.50
CA SER A 70 35.08 -3.12 24.25
C SER A 70 34.68 -1.65 24.42
N ILE A 71 34.29 -0.99 23.33
CA ILE A 71 33.89 0.43 23.38
C ILE A 71 32.62 0.61 24.23
N GLN A 72 31.63 -0.27 24.10
CA GLN A 72 30.42 -0.22 24.91
C GLN A 72 30.74 -0.38 26.41
N THR A 73 31.64 -1.33 26.74
CA THR A 73 32.09 -1.57 28.11
C THR A 73 32.84 -0.37 28.69
N GLU A 74 33.63 0.35 27.87
CA GLU A 74 34.27 1.60 28.29
C GLU A 74 33.26 2.70 28.60
N ILE A 75 32.19 2.83 27.79
CA ILE A 75 31.12 3.81 28.03
C ILE A 75 30.38 3.47 29.33
N ASP A 76 30.03 2.20 29.54
CA ASP A 76 29.24 1.78 30.69
C ASP A 76 30.03 1.86 32.01
N ASN A 77 31.36 1.68 31.96
CA ASN A 77 32.25 1.75 33.12
C ASN A 77 32.67 3.18 33.51
N ASP A 78 32.41 4.19 32.69
CA ASP A 78 32.70 5.59 32.99
C ASP A 78 31.44 6.47 32.89
N PRO A 79 30.64 6.55 33.96
CA PRO A 79 29.44 7.38 34.00
C PRO A 79 29.73 8.90 33.96
N GLU A 80 30.96 9.32 34.26
CA GLU A 80 31.39 10.73 34.26
C GLU A 80 32.10 11.13 32.95
N MET A 81 32.18 10.22 31.96
CA MET A 81 32.80 10.46 30.66
C MET A 81 32.29 11.76 30.04
N GLU A 82 33.23 12.58 29.53
CA GLU A 82 32.87 13.83 28.87
C GLU A 82 31.94 13.58 27.69
N LEU A 83 30.93 14.45 27.51
CA LEU A 83 29.90 14.29 26.48
C LEU A 83 30.50 14.12 25.08
N HIS A 84 31.57 14.85 24.79
CA HIS A 84 32.26 14.80 23.51
C HIS A 84 32.90 13.43 23.24
N ASP A 85 33.64 12.88 24.19
CA ASP A 85 34.26 11.56 24.09
C ASP A 85 33.21 10.46 23.94
N LYS A 86 32.08 10.60 24.63
CA LYS A 86 30.95 9.68 24.53
C LYS A 86 30.31 9.70 23.15
N GLU A 87 30.12 10.88 22.56
CA GLU A 87 29.62 11.05 21.19
C GLU A 87 30.57 10.41 20.16
N GLU A 88 31.89 10.60 20.30
CA GLU A 88 32.89 10.00 19.40
C GLU A 88 32.86 8.46 19.47
N LYS A 89 32.74 7.90 20.67
CA LYS A 89 32.65 6.44 20.85
C LYS A 89 31.37 5.86 20.26
N TYR A 90 30.22 6.52 20.43
CA TYR A 90 28.98 6.08 19.77
C TYR A 90 29.08 6.17 18.24
N ALA A 91 29.69 7.23 17.71
CA ALA A 91 29.93 7.33 16.27
C ALA A 91 30.85 6.20 15.75
N ARG A 92 31.87 5.81 16.54
CA ARG A 92 32.71 4.64 16.20
C ARG A 92 31.93 3.34 16.25
N ILE A 93 31.07 3.12 17.25
CA ILE A 93 30.18 1.96 17.32
C ILE A 93 29.27 1.89 16.09
N ASP A 94 28.68 3.01 15.66
CA ASP A 94 27.80 3.02 14.49
C ASP A 94 28.56 2.72 13.19
N GLN A 95 29.81 3.20 13.06
CA GLN A 95 30.67 2.80 11.95
C GLN A 95 30.99 1.29 11.98
N LEU A 96 31.36 0.76 13.15
CA LEU A 96 31.67 -0.66 13.32
C LEU A 96 30.44 -1.55 13.04
N LYS A 97 29.22 -1.11 13.38
CA LYS A 97 28.00 -1.82 12.99
C LYS A 97 27.80 -1.87 11.48
N SER A 98 28.18 -0.82 10.76
CA SER A 98 28.19 -0.83 9.29
C SER A 98 29.23 -1.83 8.77
N ASP A 99 30.46 -1.75 9.28
CA ASP A 99 31.56 -2.66 8.89
C ASP A 99 31.19 -4.13 9.19
N ARG A 100 30.49 -4.37 10.31
CA ARG A 100 29.96 -5.68 10.68
C ARG A 100 28.96 -6.21 9.66
N ASN A 101 28.05 -5.37 9.19
CA ASN A 101 27.10 -5.76 8.15
C ASN A 101 27.82 -6.10 6.84
N ASP A 102 28.81 -5.30 6.43
CA ASP A 102 29.59 -5.58 5.23
C ASP A 102 30.32 -6.93 5.32
N LYS A 103 30.93 -7.24 6.47
CA LYS A 103 31.53 -8.57 6.73
C LYS A 103 30.50 -9.70 6.68
N ILE A 104 29.29 -9.48 7.19
CA ILE A 104 28.20 -10.46 7.09
C ILE A 104 27.89 -10.73 5.61
N GLU A 105 27.74 -9.69 4.78
CA GLU A 105 27.50 -9.88 3.34
C GLU A 105 28.62 -10.65 2.65
N GLU A 106 29.88 -10.37 2.99
CA GLU A 106 31.04 -11.10 2.46
C GLU A 106 30.99 -12.61 2.77
N ILE A 107 30.74 -12.99 4.03
CA ILE A 107 30.67 -14.41 4.41
C ILE A 107 29.41 -15.08 3.88
N LEU A 108 28.29 -14.36 3.78
CA LEU A 108 27.04 -14.91 3.23
C LEU A 108 27.20 -15.30 1.75
N GLU A 109 27.92 -14.50 0.95
CA GLU A 109 28.23 -14.84 -0.45
C GLU A 109 29.13 -16.10 -0.55
N VAL A 110 30.04 -16.30 0.39
CA VAL A 110 30.90 -17.51 0.44
C VAL A 110 30.08 -18.77 0.74
N ILE A 111 29.16 -18.71 1.70
CA ILE A 111 28.34 -19.87 2.09
C ILE A 111 27.12 -20.08 1.18
N LEU A 112 26.75 -19.10 0.34
CA LEU A 112 25.53 -19.10 -0.46
C LEU A 112 25.31 -20.40 -1.25
N PRO A 113 26.30 -20.95 -1.99
CA PRO A 113 26.07 -22.17 -2.76
C PRO A 113 25.68 -23.36 -1.90
N GLU A 114 26.37 -23.54 -0.77
CA GLU A 114 26.13 -24.62 0.19
C GLU A 114 24.79 -24.41 0.91
N ALA A 115 24.51 -23.19 1.37
CA ALA A 115 23.24 -22.86 2.04
C ALA A 115 22.03 -23.08 1.13
N PHE A 116 22.11 -22.69 -0.15
CA PHE A 116 21.03 -22.93 -1.12
C PHE A 116 20.84 -24.42 -1.40
N ALA A 117 21.93 -25.18 -1.49
CA ALA A 117 21.88 -26.63 -1.63
C ALA A 117 21.21 -27.30 -0.41
N VAL A 118 21.47 -26.83 0.82
CA VAL A 118 20.82 -27.34 2.05
C VAL A 118 19.31 -27.16 1.99
N VAL A 119 18.83 -25.98 1.58
CA VAL A 119 17.39 -25.70 1.43
C VAL A 119 16.78 -26.56 0.32
N LYS A 120 17.45 -26.67 -0.83
CA LYS A 120 17.00 -27.51 -1.96
C LYS A 120 16.91 -28.99 -1.56
N GLU A 121 17.89 -29.50 -0.82
CA GLU A 121 17.90 -30.89 -0.32
C GLU A 121 16.83 -31.12 0.74
N THR A 122 16.63 -30.17 1.65
CA THR A 122 15.53 -30.25 2.63
C THR A 122 14.18 -30.31 1.91
N ALA A 123 13.95 -29.45 0.92
CA ALA A 123 12.75 -29.45 0.10
C ALA A 123 12.54 -30.80 -0.62
N ARG A 124 13.61 -31.40 -1.17
CA ARG A 124 13.55 -32.75 -1.76
C ARG A 124 13.12 -33.79 -0.73
N ARG A 125 13.73 -33.81 0.46
CA ARG A 125 13.43 -34.82 1.49
C ARG A 125 11.98 -34.77 1.94
N PHE A 126 11.41 -33.58 2.10
CA PHE A 126 9.99 -33.41 2.40
C PHE A 126 9.09 -33.81 1.23
N MET A 127 9.52 -33.59 -0.03
CA MET A 127 8.77 -33.98 -1.22
C MET A 127 8.75 -35.51 -1.44
N ASP A 128 9.89 -36.18 -1.23
CA ASP A 128 10.07 -37.59 -1.55
C ASP A 128 9.57 -38.54 -0.45
N ASN A 129 9.35 -38.05 0.78
CA ASN A 129 8.99 -38.86 1.94
C ASN A 129 7.68 -38.40 2.60
N GLU A 130 6.93 -39.33 3.19
CA GLU A 130 5.73 -39.00 3.99
C GLU A 130 6.09 -38.27 5.30
N SER A 131 7.31 -38.49 5.80
CA SER A 131 7.84 -37.82 6.98
C SER A 131 9.37 -37.80 6.98
N VAL A 132 9.96 -36.82 7.65
CA VAL A 132 11.41 -36.66 7.83
C VAL A 132 11.74 -36.77 9.32
N THR A 133 12.70 -37.62 9.69
CA THR A 133 13.07 -37.89 11.10
C THR A 133 14.47 -37.42 11.43
N ALA A 134 14.69 -36.84 12.61
CA ALA A 134 15.99 -36.42 13.11
C ALA A 134 16.07 -36.53 14.64
N THR A 135 17.23 -36.25 15.22
CA THR A 135 17.39 -36.09 16.67
C THR A 135 16.71 -34.80 17.13
N ALA A 136 15.87 -34.88 18.17
CA ALA A 136 15.09 -33.75 18.67
C ALA A 136 15.96 -32.73 19.43
N ASN A 137 15.88 -31.46 19.04
CA ASN A 137 16.44 -30.31 19.77
C ASN A 137 15.35 -29.56 20.56
N ASP A 138 15.72 -28.52 21.31
CA ASP A 138 14.76 -27.80 22.17
C ASP A 138 13.66 -27.12 21.37
N LEU A 139 14.00 -26.55 20.21
CA LEU A 139 13.02 -25.97 19.29
C LEU A 139 11.99 -27.02 18.82
N ASP A 140 12.42 -28.24 18.48
CA ASP A 140 11.52 -29.32 18.09
C ASP A 140 10.51 -29.66 19.21
N ARG A 141 10.95 -29.60 20.47
CA ARG A 141 10.11 -29.88 21.65
C ARG A 141 9.05 -28.82 21.85
N ASP A 142 9.42 -27.56 21.68
CA ASP A 142 8.47 -26.45 21.76
C ASP A 142 7.47 -26.49 20.60
N LEU A 143 7.94 -26.76 19.38
CA LEU A 143 7.09 -26.84 18.19
C LEU A 143 6.12 -28.03 18.23
N ALA A 144 6.56 -29.20 18.73
CA ALA A 144 5.71 -30.39 18.86
C ALA A 144 4.54 -30.18 19.84
N ALA A 145 4.61 -29.20 20.74
CA ALA A 145 3.51 -28.86 21.64
C ALA A 145 2.36 -28.11 20.95
N VAL A 146 2.64 -27.48 19.80
CA VAL A 146 1.71 -26.57 19.11
C VAL A 146 1.34 -27.07 17.70
N HIS A 147 2.19 -27.90 17.09
CA HIS A 147 2.05 -28.34 15.71
C HIS A 147 1.82 -29.85 15.58
N ASP A 148 0.62 -30.23 15.12
CA ASP A 148 0.21 -31.63 14.98
C ASP A 148 1.07 -32.46 14.01
N HIS A 149 1.77 -31.81 13.07
CA HIS A 149 2.64 -32.48 12.09
C HIS A 149 4.04 -32.79 12.64
N ILE A 150 4.34 -32.38 13.88
CA ILE A 150 5.62 -32.62 14.55
C ILE A 150 5.35 -33.50 15.76
N SER A 151 6.04 -34.64 15.84
CA SER A 151 5.90 -35.56 16.96
C SER A 151 7.26 -35.97 17.52
N ILE A 152 7.32 -36.19 18.82
CA ILE A 152 8.54 -36.61 19.52
C ILE A 152 8.33 -37.98 20.14
N SER A 153 9.30 -38.88 19.92
CA SER A 153 9.35 -40.20 20.52
C SER A 153 10.77 -40.48 21.02
N GLY A 154 10.97 -40.41 22.34
CA GLY A 154 12.29 -40.49 22.94
C GLY A 154 13.14 -39.29 22.52
N ASP A 155 14.31 -39.55 21.93
CA ASP A 155 15.23 -38.52 21.44
C ASP A 155 15.04 -38.18 19.96
N GLN A 156 14.02 -38.73 19.30
CA GLN A 156 13.74 -38.48 17.88
C GLN A 156 12.52 -37.57 17.69
N VAL A 157 12.63 -36.67 16.71
CA VAL A 157 11.54 -35.88 16.15
C VAL A 157 11.15 -36.42 14.78
N THR A 158 9.86 -36.42 14.48
CA THR A 158 9.30 -36.74 13.16
C THR A 158 8.46 -35.56 12.67
N TYR A 159 8.83 -35.02 11.50
CA TYR A 159 8.08 -34.01 10.77
C TYR A 159 7.29 -34.67 9.65
N GLY A 160 5.96 -34.56 9.64
CA GLY A 160 5.14 -34.97 8.50
C GLY A 160 5.32 -34.04 7.31
N SER A 161 5.23 -34.57 6.08
CA SER A 161 5.36 -33.76 4.86
C SER A 161 4.08 -33.04 4.43
N THR A 162 3.01 -33.15 5.22
CA THR A 162 1.75 -32.42 5.03
C THR A 162 1.37 -31.74 6.34
N TRP A 163 1.08 -30.44 6.29
CA TRP A 163 0.69 -29.66 7.47
C TRP A 163 -0.35 -28.59 7.14
N MET A 164 -0.96 -28.04 8.18
CA MET A 164 -1.96 -26.98 8.05
C MET A 164 -1.25 -25.66 7.72
N ALA A 165 -1.65 -25.02 6.63
CA ALA A 165 -1.29 -23.64 6.32
C ALA A 165 -2.54 -22.86 5.89
N ALA A 166 -2.77 -21.72 6.54
CA ALA A 166 -3.98 -20.91 6.47
C ALA A 166 -5.30 -21.70 6.59
N GLY A 167 -5.30 -22.73 7.44
CA GLY A 167 -6.47 -23.58 7.69
C GLY A 167 -6.72 -24.68 6.65
N VAL A 168 -5.79 -24.91 5.72
CA VAL A 168 -5.88 -25.99 4.72
C VAL A 168 -4.67 -26.93 4.85
N PRO A 169 -4.87 -28.26 4.84
CA PRO A 169 -3.75 -29.20 4.80
C PRO A 169 -3.05 -29.12 3.44
N ILE A 170 -1.78 -28.74 3.44
CA ILE A 170 -0.96 -28.58 2.24
C ILE A 170 0.20 -29.58 2.29
N PRO A 171 0.35 -30.47 1.28
CA PRO A 171 1.53 -31.30 1.15
C PRO A 171 2.69 -30.47 0.57
N TRP A 172 3.90 -30.73 1.06
CA TRP A 172 5.11 -30.24 0.41
C TRP A 172 5.43 -31.09 -0.82
N ASN A 173 5.33 -30.49 -2.01
CA ASN A 173 5.56 -31.18 -3.28
C ASN A 173 6.40 -30.34 -4.26
N MET A 174 7.36 -29.59 -3.70
CA MET A 174 8.12 -28.59 -4.43
C MET A 174 9.62 -28.85 -4.32
N LEU A 175 10.33 -28.65 -5.44
CA LEU A 175 11.79 -28.68 -5.53
C LEU A 175 12.25 -27.52 -6.41
N HIS A 176 13.35 -26.87 -6.03
CA HIS A 176 13.86 -25.70 -6.74
C HIS A 176 14.39 -26.04 -8.14
N TYR A 177 13.96 -25.28 -9.15
CA TYR A 177 14.52 -25.25 -10.50
C TYR A 177 15.70 -24.28 -10.60
N ASP A 178 16.54 -24.44 -11.64
CA ASP A 178 17.72 -23.59 -11.88
C ASP A 178 17.38 -22.09 -11.93
N VAL A 179 16.28 -21.73 -12.60
CA VAL A 179 15.83 -20.33 -12.68
C VAL A 179 15.46 -19.76 -11.31
N GLN A 180 15.02 -20.61 -10.38
CA GLN A 180 14.69 -20.23 -9.01
C GLN A 180 15.95 -20.04 -8.16
N LEU A 181 17.02 -20.81 -8.42
CA LEU A 181 18.33 -20.57 -7.79
C LEU A 181 18.91 -19.21 -8.22
N ILE A 182 18.75 -18.85 -9.49
CA ILE A 182 19.13 -17.54 -10.02
C ILE A 182 18.32 -16.43 -9.34
N GLY A 183 16.98 -16.60 -9.27
CA GLY A 183 16.09 -15.65 -8.58
C GLY A 183 16.46 -15.47 -7.10
N GLY A 184 16.76 -16.55 -6.39
CA GLY A 184 17.20 -16.50 -4.99
C GLY A 184 18.51 -15.73 -4.81
N SER A 185 19.47 -15.90 -5.72
CA SER A 185 20.74 -15.15 -5.69
C SER A 185 20.54 -13.66 -5.96
N VAL A 186 19.64 -13.30 -6.89
CA VAL A 186 19.26 -11.90 -7.14
C VAL A 186 18.67 -11.24 -5.90
N LEU A 187 17.77 -11.94 -5.21
CA LEU A 187 17.16 -11.45 -3.97
C LEU A 187 18.20 -11.25 -2.86
N HIS A 188 19.14 -12.19 -2.70
CA HIS A 188 20.23 -12.06 -1.74
C HIS A 188 21.11 -10.82 -2.02
N GLN A 189 21.34 -10.48 -3.29
CA GLN A 189 22.10 -9.30 -3.72
C GLN A 189 21.39 -7.96 -3.49
N GLY A 190 20.23 -7.92 -2.84
CA GLY A 190 19.48 -6.68 -2.61
C GLY A 190 18.86 -6.10 -3.88
N LYS A 191 18.38 -6.97 -4.78
CA LYS A 191 17.77 -6.58 -6.06
C LYS A 191 16.33 -7.07 -6.18
N VAL A 192 15.67 -6.64 -7.26
CA VAL A 192 14.35 -7.13 -7.64
C VAL A 192 14.48 -8.28 -8.64
N ALA A 193 13.99 -9.45 -8.26
CA ALA A 193 13.86 -10.60 -9.16
C ALA A 193 12.49 -10.56 -9.87
N GLU A 194 12.49 -10.22 -11.16
CA GLU A 194 11.28 -10.33 -11.97
C GLU A 194 11.09 -11.76 -12.46
N MET A 195 10.09 -12.43 -11.89
CA MET A 195 9.73 -13.81 -12.18
C MET A 195 8.24 -13.91 -12.51
N ALA A 196 7.93 -14.44 -13.68
CA ALA A 196 6.55 -14.60 -14.15
C ALA A 196 5.68 -15.37 -13.14
N THR A 197 4.38 -15.09 -13.15
CA THR A 197 3.41 -15.81 -12.29
C THR A 197 3.45 -17.31 -12.57
N GLY A 198 3.46 -18.12 -11.51
CA GLY A 198 3.62 -19.57 -11.59
C GLY A 198 5.06 -20.08 -11.60
N GLU A 199 6.08 -19.21 -11.64
CA GLU A 199 7.50 -19.61 -11.52
C GLU A 199 7.90 -19.93 -10.05
N GLY A 200 6.97 -19.88 -9.10
CA GLY A 200 7.19 -20.30 -7.71
C GLY A 200 7.91 -19.27 -6.82
N LYS A 201 7.52 -17.98 -6.88
CA LYS A 201 8.09 -16.88 -6.09
C LYS A 201 8.22 -17.20 -4.59
N THR A 202 7.16 -17.74 -3.97
CA THR A 202 7.17 -18.14 -2.55
C THR A 202 8.26 -19.16 -2.23
N LEU A 203 8.53 -20.12 -3.13
CA LEU A 203 9.59 -21.11 -2.99
C LEU A 203 10.98 -20.52 -3.25
N VAL A 204 11.10 -19.62 -4.22
CA VAL A 204 12.36 -18.91 -4.53
C VAL A 204 12.85 -18.16 -3.30
N ALA A 205 11.94 -17.47 -2.60
CA ALA A 205 12.25 -16.69 -1.42
C ALA A 205 12.83 -17.53 -0.26
N THR A 206 12.56 -18.84 -0.18
CA THR A 206 13.09 -19.65 0.92
C THR A 206 14.62 -19.70 0.94
N LEU A 207 15.26 -19.58 -0.22
CA LEU A 207 16.71 -19.61 -0.38
C LEU A 207 17.39 -18.39 0.28
N PRO A 208 17.11 -17.12 -0.12
CA PRO A 208 17.69 -15.96 0.53
C PRO A 208 17.15 -15.75 1.95
N ILE A 209 15.92 -16.15 2.26
CA ILE A 209 15.40 -16.06 3.63
C ILE A 209 16.25 -16.91 4.57
N TYR A 210 16.50 -18.19 4.22
CA TYR A 210 17.34 -19.07 5.03
C TYR A 210 18.74 -18.47 5.23
N LEU A 211 19.40 -18.09 4.13
CA LEU A 211 20.76 -17.57 4.15
C LEU A 211 20.89 -16.32 5.04
N ASN A 212 19.99 -15.34 4.88
CA ASN A 212 20.04 -14.07 5.61
C ASN A 212 19.49 -14.16 7.04
N ALA A 213 18.87 -15.27 7.42
CA ALA A 213 18.46 -15.53 8.80
C ALA A 213 19.61 -16.08 9.67
N LEU A 214 20.64 -16.67 9.05
CA LEU A 214 21.77 -17.28 9.76
C LEU A 214 22.54 -16.31 10.70
N PRO A 215 22.73 -15.01 10.38
CA PRO A 215 23.35 -14.06 11.31
C PRO A 215 22.54 -13.75 12.57
N GLY A 216 21.28 -14.18 12.68
CA GLY A 216 20.42 -13.93 13.85
C GLY A 216 19.91 -12.49 13.98
N LEU A 217 20.08 -11.67 12.95
CA LEU A 217 19.64 -10.26 12.92
C LEU A 217 18.21 -10.08 12.40
N GLY A 218 17.64 -11.12 11.80
CA GLY A 218 16.26 -11.15 11.35
C GLY A 218 16.01 -10.90 9.88
N VAL A 219 14.99 -11.57 9.38
CA VAL A 219 14.47 -11.38 8.03
C VAL A 219 12.99 -11.01 8.08
N HIS A 220 12.64 -9.85 7.52
CA HIS A 220 11.25 -9.44 7.37
C HIS A 220 10.75 -9.80 5.97
N VAL A 221 9.72 -10.65 5.91
CA VAL A 221 9.05 -11.06 4.66
C VAL A 221 7.75 -10.29 4.54
N VAL A 222 7.68 -9.38 3.59
CA VAL A 222 6.55 -8.48 3.39
C VAL A 222 5.66 -9.02 2.29
N THR A 223 4.37 -9.16 2.59
CA THR A 223 3.34 -9.56 1.62
C THR A 223 2.25 -8.50 1.51
N VAL A 224 1.38 -8.62 0.50
CA VAL A 224 0.32 -7.64 0.22
C VAL A 224 -0.92 -7.73 1.13
N ASN A 225 -1.11 -8.84 1.84
CA ASN A 225 -2.23 -9.00 2.78
C ASN A 225 -1.95 -10.04 3.88
N ASP A 226 -2.75 -9.99 4.94
CA ASP A 226 -2.62 -10.82 6.15
C ASP A 226 -2.77 -12.32 5.86
N TYR A 227 -3.66 -12.69 4.93
CA TYR A 227 -3.85 -14.08 4.52
C TYR A 227 -2.59 -14.66 3.88
N LEU A 228 -1.95 -13.95 2.95
CA LEU A 228 -0.72 -14.39 2.30
C LEU A 228 0.43 -14.44 3.31
N ALA A 229 0.57 -13.44 4.18
CA ALA A 229 1.56 -13.45 5.26
C ALA A 229 1.43 -14.72 6.13
N ARG A 230 0.20 -15.03 6.58
CA ARG A 230 -0.07 -16.21 7.40
C ARG A 230 0.16 -17.50 6.63
N ARG A 231 -0.40 -17.62 5.42
CA ARG A 231 -0.26 -18.79 4.56
C ARG A 231 1.21 -19.10 4.31
N ASP A 232 1.99 -18.13 3.86
CA ASP A 232 3.38 -18.36 3.45
C ASP A 232 4.29 -18.58 4.66
N SER A 233 4.02 -17.92 5.79
CA SER A 233 4.71 -18.21 7.06
C SER A 233 4.50 -19.65 7.50
N GLU A 234 3.26 -20.15 7.47
CA GLU A 234 2.92 -21.51 7.91
C GLU A 234 3.37 -22.55 6.88
N TRP A 235 3.24 -22.23 5.60
CA TRP A 235 3.61 -23.13 4.52
C TRP A 235 5.12 -23.33 4.47
N ASN A 236 5.94 -22.30 4.64
CA ASN A 236 7.40 -22.46 4.61
C ASN A 236 8.00 -22.83 5.98
N ALA A 237 7.27 -22.64 7.09
CA ALA A 237 7.78 -22.87 8.45
C ALA A 237 8.43 -24.24 8.64
N ALA A 238 7.83 -25.33 8.14
CA ALA A 238 8.36 -26.67 8.39
C ALA A 238 9.79 -26.86 7.85
N ILE A 239 10.13 -26.26 6.71
CA ILE A 239 11.47 -26.32 6.13
C ILE A 239 12.47 -25.59 7.02
N PHE A 240 12.13 -24.38 7.48
CA PHE A 240 12.99 -23.57 8.33
C PHE A 240 13.14 -24.15 9.75
N ASN A 241 12.03 -24.58 10.35
CA ASN A 241 11.97 -25.21 11.66
C ASN A 241 12.80 -26.49 11.70
N PHE A 242 12.69 -27.33 10.66
CA PHE A 242 13.52 -28.52 10.53
C PHE A 242 15.01 -28.14 10.52
N LEU A 243 15.38 -27.08 9.78
CA LEU A 243 16.74 -26.54 9.75
C LEU A 243 17.14 -25.74 11.00
N GLY A 244 16.29 -25.65 12.03
CA GLY A 244 16.62 -25.02 13.32
C GLY A 244 16.42 -23.50 13.35
N LEU A 245 15.64 -22.94 12.43
CA LEU A 245 15.25 -21.52 12.43
C LEU A 245 13.79 -21.36 12.85
N THR A 246 13.51 -20.29 13.56
CA THR A 246 12.17 -19.91 14.03
C THR A 246 11.44 -19.02 13.03
N VAL A 247 10.14 -19.25 12.85
CA VAL A 247 9.29 -18.49 11.93
C VAL A 247 8.03 -18.03 12.65
N ASP A 248 7.67 -16.76 12.50
CA ASP A 248 6.39 -16.24 12.99
C ASP A 248 5.77 -15.23 12.01
N CYS A 249 4.48 -14.93 12.22
CA CYS A 249 3.73 -13.94 11.45
C CYS A 249 3.07 -12.94 12.38
N ILE A 250 3.49 -11.67 12.27
CA ILE A 250 3.05 -10.62 13.19
C ILE A 250 1.54 -10.34 13.09
N ASP A 251 0.94 -10.52 11.90
CA ASP A 251 -0.50 -10.37 11.69
C ASP A 251 -1.35 -11.34 12.54
N LYS A 252 -0.76 -12.38 13.16
CA LYS A 252 -1.45 -13.28 14.12
C LYS A 252 -1.61 -12.64 15.50
N HIS A 253 -0.80 -11.64 15.82
CA HIS A 253 -0.63 -11.12 17.16
C HIS A 253 -1.22 -9.73 17.29
N LYS A 254 -1.79 -9.44 18.47
CA LYS A 254 -2.27 -8.10 18.77
C LYS A 254 -1.10 -7.11 18.80
N PRO A 255 -1.24 -5.90 18.25
CA PRO A 255 -0.22 -4.86 18.38
C PRO A 255 0.24 -4.56 19.81
N ASN A 256 1.52 -4.20 19.96
CA ASN A 256 2.18 -3.84 21.23
C ASN A 256 2.00 -4.90 22.34
N SER A 257 1.89 -6.18 21.95
CA SER A 257 1.78 -7.31 22.88
C SER A 257 3.13 -8.02 23.04
N ALA A 258 3.24 -8.84 24.08
CA ALA A 258 4.43 -9.66 24.30
C ALA A 258 4.61 -10.67 23.15
N GLU A 259 3.50 -11.23 22.65
CA GLU A 259 3.47 -12.15 21.52
C GLU A 259 3.96 -11.46 20.24
N ARG A 260 3.55 -10.20 20.01
CA ARG A 260 4.03 -9.39 18.88
C ARG A 260 5.55 -9.21 18.92
N ARG A 261 6.12 -8.94 20.10
CA ARG A 261 7.57 -8.86 20.30
C ARG A 261 8.25 -10.20 20.04
N GLN A 262 7.70 -11.31 20.52
CA GLN A 262 8.24 -12.65 20.22
C GLN A 262 8.24 -12.93 18.70
N GLY A 263 7.20 -12.48 17.98
CA GLY A 263 7.17 -12.60 16.53
C GLY A 263 8.29 -11.86 15.80
N TYR A 264 8.75 -10.72 16.32
CA TYR A 264 9.94 -10.02 15.81
C TYR A 264 11.27 -10.62 16.28
N LEU A 265 11.28 -11.39 17.37
CA LEU A 265 12.47 -12.10 17.86
C LEU A 265 12.74 -13.41 17.12
N ALA A 266 11.75 -13.95 16.41
CA ALA A 266 11.94 -15.08 15.50
C ALA A 266 13.04 -14.78 14.46
N ASP A 267 13.73 -15.79 13.94
CA ASP A 267 14.74 -15.62 12.89
C ASP A 267 14.10 -15.03 11.61
N ILE A 268 12.85 -15.42 11.33
CA ILE A 268 12.08 -15.01 10.16
C ILE A 268 10.70 -14.50 10.60
N THR A 269 10.37 -13.28 10.19
CA THR A 269 9.12 -12.60 10.55
C THR A 269 8.35 -12.26 9.28
N TYR A 270 7.18 -12.87 9.09
CA TYR A 270 6.24 -12.53 8.01
C TYR A 270 5.27 -11.45 8.46
N GLY A 271 4.91 -10.55 7.55
CA GLY A 271 3.83 -9.60 7.80
C GLY A 271 3.44 -8.77 6.60
N THR A 272 2.51 -7.83 6.80
CA THR A 272 2.15 -6.84 5.79
C THR A 272 2.96 -5.55 5.93
N ASN A 273 3.13 -4.81 4.85
CA ASN A 273 3.77 -3.49 4.83
C ASN A 273 3.16 -2.53 5.87
N ASN A 274 1.84 -2.55 6.01
CA ASN A 274 1.10 -1.76 6.98
C ASN A 274 1.48 -2.14 8.42
N GLU A 275 1.47 -3.43 8.76
CA GLU A 275 1.75 -3.89 10.11
C GLU A 275 3.19 -3.58 10.54
N PHE A 276 4.17 -3.79 9.66
CA PHE A 276 5.57 -3.42 9.89
C PHE A 276 5.74 -1.91 10.10
N GLY A 277 5.16 -1.09 9.23
CA GLY A 277 5.29 0.37 9.33
C GLY A 277 4.53 0.96 10.52
N PHE A 278 3.37 0.41 10.90
CA PHE A 278 2.65 0.84 12.10
C PHE A 278 3.34 0.43 13.39
N ASP A 279 3.96 -0.75 13.46
CA ASP A 279 4.81 -1.11 14.61
C ASP A 279 5.97 -0.14 14.76
N TYR A 280 6.64 0.22 13.66
CA TYR A 280 7.69 1.24 13.70
C TYR A 280 7.17 2.58 14.25
N LEU A 281 6.02 3.07 13.77
CA LEU A 281 5.43 4.30 14.29
C LEU A 281 5.06 4.19 15.77
N ARG A 282 4.54 3.04 16.21
CA ARG A 282 4.18 2.78 17.62
C ARG A 282 5.41 2.72 18.52
N ASP A 283 6.49 2.10 18.06
CA ASP A 283 7.75 2.01 18.81
C ASP A 283 8.37 3.40 19.01
N ASN A 284 8.28 4.29 18.02
CA ASN A 284 8.72 5.69 18.15
C ASN A 284 7.79 6.56 19.03
N MET A 285 6.62 6.03 19.41
CA MET A 285 5.70 6.65 20.38
C MET A 285 5.77 5.97 21.76
N ALA A 286 6.56 4.90 21.90
CA ALA A 286 6.71 4.16 23.15
C ALA A 286 7.40 5.03 24.20
N ARG A 287 6.98 4.88 25.46
CA ARG A 287 7.57 5.63 26.59
C ARG A 287 8.73 4.88 27.23
N ASN A 288 8.70 3.56 27.18
CA ASN A 288 9.74 2.70 27.72
C ASN A 288 10.30 1.80 26.61
N PRO A 289 11.60 1.46 26.64
CA PRO A 289 12.18 0.50 25.70
C PRO A 289 11.48 -0.87 25.73
N GLU A 290 10.99 -1.28 26.90
CA GLU A 290 10.25 -2.53 27.09
C GLU A 290 8.85 -2.53 26.45
N ASP A 291 8.39 -1.41 25.88
CA ASP A 291 7.13 -1.33 25.14
C ASP A 291 7.37 -1.50 23.62
N MET A 292 8.62 -1.40 23.15
CA MET A 292 8.97 -1.58 21.74
C MET A 292 8.82 -3.05 21.32
N VAL A 293 8.39 -3.29 20.09
CA VAL A 293 8.22 -4.65 19.56
C VAL A 293 9.24 -5.01 18.48
N GLN A 294 9.72 -4.04 17.70
CA GLN A 294 10.68 -4.27 16.63
C GLN A 294 12.12 -4.34 17.16
N ARG A 295 12.96 -5.02 16.36
CA ARG A 295 14.41 -4.95 16.43
C ARG A 295 14.94 -4.09 15.25
N PRO A 296 16.25 -3.77 15.20
CA PRO A 296 16.82 -3.02 14.08
C PRO A 296 16.52 -3.65 12.70
N HIS A 297 16.32 -2.80 11.69
CA HIS A 297 15.94 -3.21 10.34
C HIS A 297 17.14 -3.77 9.57
N HIS A 298 17.28 -5.09 9.51
CA HIS A 298 18.40 -5.74 8.83
C HIS A 298 18.08 -6.10 7.37
N TYR A 299 17.30 -7.15 7.11
CA TYR A 299 16.93 -7.57 5.76
C TYR A 299 15.41 -7.60 5.57
N ALA A 300 14.93 -6.97 4.49
CA ALA A 300 13.55 -7.09 4.02
C ALA A 300 13.50 -7.68 2.61
N ILE A 301 12.59 -8.64 2.43
CA ILE A 301 12.17 -9.12 1.12
C ILE A 301 10.70 -8.77 0.91
N VAL A 302 10.41 -8.05 -0.17
CA VAL A 302 9.07 -7.59 -0.50
C VAL A 302 8.51 -8.44 -1.64
N ASP A 303 7.52 -9.27 -1.32
CA ASP A 303 6.71 -9.93 -2.34
C ASP A 303 5.79 -8.90 -3.00
N GLU A 304 5.58 -9.05 -4.31
CA GLU A 304 4.79 -8.13 -5.13
C GLU A 304 5.28 -6.67 -5.00
N VAL A 305 6.60 -6.51 -5.17
CA VAL A 305 7.33 -5.27 -4.89
C VAL A 305 6.80 -4.04 -5.62
N ASP A 306 6.28 -4.21 -6.85
CA ASP A 306 5.65 -3.14 -7.62
C ASP A 306 4.41 -2.60 -6.88
N SER A 307 3.56 -3.47 -6.36
CA SER A 307 2.39 -2.98 -5.63
C SER A 307 2.70 -2.42 -4.26
N VAL A 308 3.68 -2.97 -3.55
CA VAL A 308 4.01 -2.47 -2.21
C VAL A 308 4.85 -1.19 -2.25
N LEU A 309 5.85 -1.12 -3.13
CA LEU A 309 6.81 -0.01 -3.18
C LEU A 309 6.47 1.07 -4.21
N VAL A 310 5.52 0.83 -5.13
CA VAL A 310 5.06 1.82 -6.12
C VAL A 310 3.60 2.19 -5.88
N ASP A 311 2.68 1.22 -5.91
CA ASP A 311 1.24 1.52 -5.81
C ASP A 311 0.83 1.97 -4.41
N ASP A 312 1.11 1.17 -3.38
CA ASP A 312 0.77 1.46 -1.98
C ASP A 312 1.59 2.63 -1.40
N ALA A 313 2.81 2.81 -1.91
CA ALA A 313 3.75 3.82 -1.44
C ALA A 313 3.27 5.26 -1.72
N ARG A 314 2.20 5.44 -2.51
CA ARG A 314 1.57 6.76 -2.75
C ARG A 314 0.92 7.34 -1.50
N THR A 315 0.51 6.51 -0.53
CA THR A 315 -0.13 6.95 0.70
C THR A 315 0.78 6.73 1.92
N PRO A 316 1.03 7.77 2.73
CA PRO A 316 1.80 7.60 3.98
C PRO A 316 1.00 6.81 5.02
N LEU A 317 1.74 6.13 5.91
CA LEU A 317 1.19 5.52 7.11
C LEU A 317 1.06 6.60 8.19
N ILE A 318 -0.11 6.69 8.81
CA ILE A 318 -0.45 7.76 9.76
C ILE A 318 -1.12 7.16 11.00
N ILE A 319 -0.58 7.44 12.19
CA ILE A 319 -1.26 7.21 13.46
C ILE A 319 -1.95 8.51 13.88
N SER A 320 -3.25 8.45 14.08
CA SER A 320 -4.05 9.56 14.60
C SER A 320 -4.84 9.14 15.84
N GLY A 321 -5.18 10.08 16.71
CA GLY A 321 -6.09 9.83 17.82
C GLY A 321 -6.89 11.07 18.22
N PRO A 322 -7.85 10.93 19.15
CA PRO A 322 -8.84 11.96 19.43
C PRO A 322 -8.21 13.22 20.05
N THR A 323 -8.65 14.39 19.62
CA THR A 323 -8.24 15.67 20.21
C THR A 323 -9.01 15.97 21.50
N PRO A 324 -8.36 16.54 22.51
CA PRO A 324 -9.04 17.06 23.70
C PRO A 324 -10.07 18.13 23.29
N ARG A 325 -11.33 17.98 23.74
CA ARG A 325 -12.49 18.81 23.36
C ARG A 325 -12.97 18.70 21.90
N GLY A 326 -12.59 17.63 21.18
CA GLY A 326 -13.07 17.35 19.82
C GLY A 326 -14.59 17.10 19.69
N ASP A 327 -15.37 17.20 20.76
CA ASP A 327 -16.84 17.03 20.75
C ASP A 327 -17.59 18.37 20.71
N ILE A 328 -16.89 19.48 20.98
CA ILE A 328 -17.47 20.83 21.02
C ILE A 328 -17.33 21.40 19.62
N HIS A 329 -18.38 21.25 18.82
CA HIS A 329 -18.41 21.82 17.48
C HIS A 329 -19.68 22.62 17.25
N GLU A 330 -19.54 23.78 16.60
CA GLU A 330 -20.67 24.61 16.17
C GLU A 330 -21.38 24.05 14.91
N PHE A 331 -21.17 22.78 14.54
CA PHE A 331 -21.80 22.17 13.35
C PHE A 331 -23.34 22.23 13.39
N GLN A 332 -23.95 21.89 14.53
CA GLN A 332 -25.41 21.89 14.67
C GLN A 332 -26.02 23.30 14.49
N PRO A 333 -25.54 24.37 15.17
CA PRO A 333 -26.09 25.71 14.98
C PRO A 333 -25.78 26.32 13.60
N LEU A 334 -24.66 25.96 12.96
CA LEU A 334 -24.29 26.54 11.65
C LEU A 334 -24.92 25.82 10.46
N LYS A 335 -25.26 24.53 10.59
CA LYS A 335 -25.84 23.72 9.51
C LYS A 335 -27.04 24.38 8.80
N PRO A 336 -28.08 24.90 9.49
CA PRO A 336 -29.21 25.55 8.82
C PRO A 336 -28.81 26.78 8.00
N LYS A 337 -27.80 27.54 8.45
CA LYS A 337 -27.26 28.72 7.74
C LYS A 337 -26.56 28.30 6.44
N VAL A 338 -25.77 27.22 6.50
CA VAL A 338 -25.09 26.66 5.33
C VAL A 338 -26.09 26.10 4.32
N GLU A 339 -27.12 25.39 4.77
CA GLU A 339 -28.18 24.89 3.88
C GLU A 339 -28.88 26.05 3.14
N GLN A 340 -29.15 27.16 3.83
CA GLN A 340 -29.72 28.37 3.23
C GLN A 340 -28.78 29.01 2.20
N LEU A 341 -27.48 29.11 2.49
CA LEU A 341 -26.47 29.62 1.55
C LEU A 341 -26.39 28.76 0.30
N VAL A 342 -26.22 27.45 0.46
CA VAL A 342 -26.06 26.51 -0.65
C VAL A 342 -27.32 26.47 -1.52
N ARG A 343 -28.52 26.55 -0.91
CA ARG A 343 -29.77 26.66 -1.65
C ARG A 343 -29.85 27.95 -2.47
N SER A 344 -29.52 29.08 -1.87
CA SER A 344 -29.53 30.39 -2.53
C SER A 344 -28.52 30.47 -3.67
N GLN A 345 -27.31 29.96 -3.44
CA GLN A 345 -26.26 29.82 -4.44
C GLN A 345 -26.73 28.93 -5.59
N ARG A 346 -27.25 27.72 -5.33
CA ARG A 346 -27.74 26.80 -6.38
C ARG A 346 -28.78 27.47 -7.29
N ASN A 347 -29.71 28.22 -6.71
CA ASN A 347 -30.72 28.95 -7.49
C ASN A 347 -30.07 30.02 -8.39
N LEU A 348 -29.13 30.80 -7.86
CA LEU A 348 -28.38 31.78 -8.61
C LEU A 348 -27.59 31.13 -9.76
N ILE A 349 -26.85 30.05 -9.49
CA ILE A 349 -26.06 29.35 -10.51
C ILE A 349 -26.93 28.78 -11.62
N ASN A 350 -28.09 28.20 -11.29
CA ASN A 350 -29.02 27.70 -12.30
C ASN A 350 -29.53 28.83 -13.23
N ASN A 351 -29.77 30.01 -12.68
CA ASN A 351 -30.15 31.19 -13.47
C ASN A 351 -28.99 31.67 -14.37
N LEU A 352 -27.76 31.72 -13.83
CA LEU A 352 -26.57 32.11 -14.59
C LEU A 352 -26.27 31.12 -15.73
N ILE A 353 -26.44 29.82 -15.51
CA ILE A 353 -26.29 28.81 -16.57
C ILE A 353 -27.34 29.01 -17.67
N ALA A 354 -28.59 29.29 -17.29
CA ALA A 354 -29.65 29.57 -18.27
C ALA A 354 -29.37 30.85 -19.07
N GLU A 355 -28.87 31.89 -18.41
CA GLU A 355 -28.45 33.14 -19.05
C GLU A 355 -27.29 32.92 -20.01
N ALA A 356 -26.24 32.20 -19.58
CA ALA A 356 -25.08 31.87 -20.40
C ALA A 356 -25.50 31.12 -21.67
N LYS A 357 -26.39 30.13 -21.55
CA LYS A 357 -26.95 29.39 -22.70
C LYS A 357 -27.71 30.29 -23.65
N LYS A 358 -28.55 31.19 -23.12
CA LYS A 358 -29.35 32.11 -23.94
C LYS A 358 -28.47 33.10 -24.71
N LYS A 359 -27.38 33.56 -24.09
CA LYS A 359 -26.50 34.60 -24.65
C LYS A 359 -25.33 34.04 -25.46
N PHE A 360 -25.06 32.73 -25.42
CA PHE A 360 -23.87 32.12 -26.03
C PHE A 360 -23.64 32.50 -27.50
N GLU A 361 -24.70 32.57 -28.30
CA GLU A 361 -24.64 32.94 -29.72
C GLU A 361 -24.77 34.45 -29.97
N SER A 362 -25.39 35.21 -29.06
CA SER A 362 -25.74 36.62 -29.27
C SER A 362 -24.78 37.62 -28.62
N ASP A 363 -24.20 37.27 -27.47
CA ASP A 363 -23.35 38.14 -26.65
C ASP A 363 -22.36 37.28 -25.85
N LYS A 364 -21.16 37.11 -26.41
CA LYS A 364 -20.13 36.24 -25.85
C LYS A 364 -19.55 36.77 -24.54
N ASP A 365 -19.50 38.09 -24.36
CA ASP A 365 -18.90 38.68 -23.14
C ASP A 365 -19.84 38.47 -21.95
N ALA A 366 -21.14 38.74 -22.11
CA ALA A 366 -22.12 38.49 -21.06
C ALA A 366 -22.32 36.97 -20.80
N ALA A 367 -22.31 36.15 -21.85
CA ALA A 367 -22.36 34.69 -21.70
C ALA A 367 -21.13 34.15 -20.95
N GLY A 368 -19.94 34.66 -21.28
CA GLY A 368 -18.69 34.31 -20.63
C GLY A 368 -18.68 34.70 -19.15
N LEU A 369 -19.15 35.90 -18.80
CA LEU A 369 -19.22 36.35 -17.40
C LEU A 369 -20.20 35.51 -16.57
N ALA A 370 -21.39 35.23 -17.11
CA ALA A 370 -22.36 34.36 -16.44
C ALA A 370 -21.82 32.93 -16.26
N LEU A 371 -21.09 32.43 -17.26
CA LEU A 371 -20.44 31.12 -17.21
C LEU A 371 -19.29 31.09 -16.18
N LEU A 372 -18.47 32.13 -16.10
CA LEU A 372 -17.40 32.25 -15.11
C LEU A 372 -17.96 32.31 -13.68
N ARG A 373 -19.04 33.07 -13.45
CA ARG A 373 -19.74 33.10 -12.16
C ARG A 373 -20.34 31.74 -11.80
N ALA A 374 -20.95 31.06 -12.77
CA ALA A 374 -21.47 29.71 -12.57
C ALA A 374 -20.37 28.72 -12.15
N TYR A 375 -19.21 28.79 -12.81
CA TYR A 375 -18.06 27.95 -12.54
C TYR A 375 -17.42 28.23 -11.18
N ARG A 376 -17.16 29.50 -10.85
CA ARG A 376 -16.63 29.90 -9.54
C ARG A 376 -17.59 29.64 -8.39
N GLY A 377 -18.89 29.66 -8.65
CA GLY A 377 -19.90 29.44 -7.61
C GLY A 377 -20.16 27.98 -7.27
N LEU A 378 -20.33 27.10 -8.26
CA LEU A 378 -20.56 25.66 -8.09
C LEU A 378 -19.97 24.87 -9.29
N PRO A 379 -18.65 24.62 -9.33
CA PRO A 379 -17.99 24.01 -10.48
C PRO A 379 -18.46 22.57 -10.75
N LYS A 380 -18.77 21.80 -9.70
CA LYS A 380 -19.32 20.43 -9.78
C LYS A 380 -20.81 20.35 -10.18
N ASN A 381 -21.46 21.47 -10.54
CA ASN A 381 -22.88 21.44 -10.93
C ASN A 381 -23.10 20.63 -12.22
N LYS A 382 -23.97 19.61 -12.18
CA LYS A 382 -24.24 18.68 -13.31
C LYS A 382 -24.72 19.40 -14.58
N ALA A 383 -25.51 20.46 -14.45
CA ALA A 383 -25.99 21.24 -15.60
C ALA A 383 -24.88 22.10 -16.23
N LEU A 384 -23.95 22.60 -15.41
CA LEU A 384 -22.77 23.33 -15.85
C LEU A 384 -21.79 22.40 -16.57
N ILE A 385 -21.44 21.26 -15.96
CA ILE A 385 -20.53 20.26 -16.56
C ILE A 385 -21.03 19.84 -17.94
N LYS A 386 -22.33 19.54 -18.05
CA LYS A 386 -22.95 19.20 -19.33
C LYS A 386 -22.79 20.31 -20.37
N PHE A 387 -22.96 21.57 -19.97
CA PHE A 387 -22.82 22.71 -20.88
C PHE A 387 -21.37 22.97 -21.28
N LEU A 388 -20.41 22.80 -20.37
CA LEU A 388 -18.97 22.91 -20.65
C LEU A 388 -18.48 21.87 -21.67
N GLY A 389 -19.16 20.74 -21.79
CA GLY A 389 -18.90 19.72 -22.81
C GLY A 389 -19.35 20.10 -24.22
N GLU A 390 -20.14 21.15 -24.39
CA GLU A 390 -20.58 21.63 -25.71
C GLU A 390 -19.46 22.42 -26.42
N THR A 391 -19.46 22.39 -27.76
CA THR A 391 -18.38 22.95 -28.58
C THR A 391 -18.21 24.45 -28.34
N GLY A 392 -16.98 24.88 -27.97
CA GLY A 392 -16.62 26.29 -27.81
C GLY A 392 -16.94 26.92 -26.44
N VAL A 393 -17.74 26.26 -25.60
CA VAL A 393 -18.14 26.77 -24.28
C VAL A 393 -16.96 26.82 -23.30
N ARG A 394 -16.15 25.76 -23.26
CA ARG A 394 -14.93 25.72 -22.42
C ARG A 394 -13.90 26.76 -22.83
N THR A 395 -13.76 27.02 -24.13
CA THR A 395 -12.87 28.05 -24.67
C THR A 395 -13.37 29.45 -24.28
N LEU A 396 -14.69 29.67 -24.25
CA LEU A 396 -15.26 30.94 -23.80
C LEU A 396 -14.97 31.17 -22.31
N LEU A 397 -15.21 30.17 -21.46
CA LEU A 397 -14.87 30.22 -20.03
C LEU A 397 -13.41 30.63 -19.82
N GLN A 398 -12.47 29.93 -20.47
CA GLN A 398 -11.03 30.20 -20.34
C GLN A 398 -10.66 31.62 -20.79
N LYS A 399 -11.26 32.12 -21.87
CA LYS A 399 -11.03 33.49 -22.34
C LYS A 399 -11.51 34.53 -21.33
N THR A 400 -12.72 34.33 -20.78
CA THR A 400 -13.27 35.24 -19.78
C THR A 400 -12.47 35.17 -18.47
N GLU A 401 -12.10 33.98 -18.01
CA GLU A 401 -11.25 33.79 -16.83
C GLU A 401 -9.90 34.51 -17.01
N ASN A 402 -9.24 34.32 -18.14
CA ASN A 402 -7.98 35.00 -18.46
C ASN A 402 -8.12 36.53 -18.49
N PHE A 403 -9.25 37.07 -18.91
CA PHE A 403 -9.50 38.52 -18.86
C PHE A 403 -9.55 39.03 -17.41
N TYR A 404 -10.28 38.34 -16.52
CA TYR A 404 -10.38 38.76 -15.12
C TYR A 404 -9.15 38.41 -14.28
N LEU A 405 -8.29 37.50 -14.74
CA LEU A 405 -7.00 37.19 -14.12
C LEU A 405 -5.86 38.16 -14.53
N GLN A 406 -6.07 39.01 -15.55
CA GLN A 406 -5.11 40.06 -15.90
C GLN A 406 -4.88 41.00 -14.72
N ASP A 407 -3.73 41.69 -14.73
CA ASP A 407 -3.33 42.65 -13.71
C ASP A 407 -3.47 42.10 -12.27
N GLN A 408 -3.00 40.87 -12.06
CA GLN A 408 -3.03 40.17 -10.77
C GLN A 408 -4.45 40.02 -10.19
N ALA A 409 -5.42 39.65 -11.04
CA ALA A 409 -6.81 39.40 -10.64
C ALA A 409 -7.53 40.60 -10.00
N LYS A 410 -7.08 41.82 -10.28
CA LYS A 410 -7.64 43.06 -9.71
C LYS A 410 -9.15 43.18 -9.87
N ASP A 411 -9.69 42.70 -10.99
CA ASP A 411 -11.12 42.80 -11.31
C ASP A 411 -11.93 41.56 -10.92
N MET A 412 -11.33 40.56 -10.29
CA MET A 412 -12.03 39.32 -9.90
C MET A 412 -13.15 39.57 -8.89
N HIS A 413 -12.99 40.56 -8.00
CA HIS A 413 -14.04 40.97 -7.05
C HIS A 413 -15.36 41.34 -7.75
N LYS A 414 -15.34 41.82 -9.00
CA LYS A 414 -16.55 42.13 -9.79
C LYS A 414 -17.30 40.87 -10.25
N VAL A 415 -16.56 39.78 -10.45
CA VAL A 415 -17.14 38.48 -10.77
C VAL A 415 -17.81 37.92 -9.51
N ASP A 416 -17.08 37.96 -8.40
CA ASP A 416 -17.44 37.30 -7.14
C ASP A 416 -18.55 38.02 -6.36
N ALA A 417 -18.68 39.35 -6.51
CA ALA A 417 -19.67 40.17 -5.80
C ALA A 417 -21.14 39.69 -5.94
N GLU A 418 -21.47 38.97 -7.01
CA GLU A 418 -22.83 38.46 -7.23
C GLU A 418 -23.10 37.13 -6.53
N LEU A 419 -22.05 36.38 -6.20
CA LEU A 419 -22.11 35.07 -5.57
C LEU A 419 -22.31 35.22 -4.06
N PHE A 420 -22.83 34.18 -3.40
CA PHE A 420 -22.88 34.12 -1.93
C PHE A 420 -21.58 33.55 -1.34
N PHE A 421 -20.95 32.63 -2.05
CA PHE A 421 -19.61 32.13 -1.77
C PHE A 421 -18.92 31.74 -3.07
N VAL A 422 -17.60 31.63 -3.01
CA VAL A 422 -16.72 31.28 -4.14
C VAL A 422 -15.96 30.01 -3.80
N ILE A 423 -15.81 29.13 -4.80
CA ILE A 423 -15.02 27.90 -4.72
C ILE A 423 -13.83 28.07 -5.66
N ASP A 424 -12.62 28.02 -5.09
CA ASP A 424 -11.37 27.95 -5.86
C ASP A 424 -10.87 26.50 -5.85
N GLU A 425 -11.05 25.79 -6.97
CA GLU A 425 -10.57 24.41 -7.12
C GLU A 425 -9.04 24.32 -7.13
N ARG A 426 -8.32 25.39 -7.49
CA ARG A 426 -6.84 25.37 -7.55
C ARG A 426 -6.23 25.43 -6.15
N HIS A 427 -6.82 26.22 -5.26
CA HIS A 427 -6.37 26.37 -3.87
C HIS A 427 -7.18 25.54 -2.88
N ASN A 428 -8.18 24.79 -3.36
CA ASN A 428 -9.12 24.01 -2.54
C ASN A 428 -9.71 24.83 -1.37
N SER A 429 -10.09 26.07 -1.67
CA SER A 429 -10.62 27.02 -0.70
C SER A 429 -12.08 27.39 -1.04
N ILE A 430 -12.84 27.69 0.00
CA ILE A 430 -14.17 28.27 -0.13
C ILE A 430 -14.18 29.57 0.66
N GLU A 431 -14.59 30.65 0.02
CA GLU A 431 -14.63 31.98 0.60
C GLU A 431 -16.06 32.52 0.59
N LEU A 432 -16.52 33.00 1.76
CA LEU A 432 -17.79 33.70 1.87
C LEU A 432 -17.65 35.12 1.30
N SER A 433 -18.60 35.49 0.45
CA SER A 433 -18.73 36.88 -0.02
C SER A 433 -19.47 37.73 1.02
N GLU A 434 -19.41 39.05 0.87
CA GLU A 434 -20.23 39.99 1.64
C GLU A 434 -21.74 39.64 1.56
N LYS A 435 -22.23 39.35 0.36
CA LYS A 435 -23.62 38.94 0.10
C LYS A 435 -24.00 37.65 0.82
N GLY A 436 -23.03 36.74 0.96
CA GLY A 436 -23.15 35.51 1.75
C GLY A 436 -23.29 35.81 3.24
N ILE A 437 -22.40 36.63 3.78
CA ILE A 437 -22.40 37.03 5.20
C ILE A 437 -23.71 37.73 5.55
N GLU A 438 -24.17 38.67 4.73
CA GLU A 438 -25.45 39.38 4.93
C GLU A 438 -26.66 38.44 4.97
N LEU A 439 -26.65 37.36 4.17
CA LEU A 439 -27.76 36.41 4.12
C LEU A 439 -27.91 35.58 5.41
N ILE A 440 -26.80 35.28 6.09
CA ILE A 440 -26.77 34.37 7.25
C ILE A 440 -26.64 35.05 8.61
N THR A 441 -26.35 36.36 8.61
CA THR A 441 -26.36 37.19 9.81
C THR A 441 -27.78 37.60 10.13
N THR A 442 -28.32 37.09 11.24
CA THR A 442 -29.69 37.43 11.68
C THR A 442 -29.74 38.79 12.39
N ALA A 443 -30.92 39.39 12.51
CA ALA A 443 -31.09 40.73 13.10
C ALA A 443 -30.67 40.84 14.59
N ASN A 444 -30.49 39.72 15.28
CA ASN A 444 -30.05 39.66 16.69
C ASN A 444 -28.56 39.29 16.84
N GLU A 445 -27.84 39.08 15.73
CA GLU A 445 -26.42 38.77 15.73
C GLU A 445 -25.59 40.01 15.42
N ASP A 446 -24.37 40.06 15.96
CA ASP A 446 -23.42 41.11 15.67
C ASP A 446 -23.08 41.14 14.16
N LYS A 447 -22.87 42.33 13.59
CA LYS A 447 -22.42 42.47 12.20
C LYS A 447 -21.04 41.83 11.99
N ASP A 448 -20.25 41.76 13.06
CA ASP A 448 -18.91 41.17 13.06
C ASP A 448 -18.91 39.68 13.46
N PHE A 449 -20.07 39.01 13.45
CA PHE A 449 -20.22 37.63 13.91
C PHE A 449 -19.46 36.60 13.06
N PHE A 450 -19.29 36.88 11.77
CA PHE A 450 -18.51 36.08 10.81
C PHE A 450 -17.30 36.84 10.25
N ILE A 451 -16.93 37.97 10.86
CA ILE A 451 -15.80 38.81 10.44
C ILE A 451 -14.66 38.62 11.43
N MET A 452 -13.47 38.32 10.91
CA MET A 452 -12.28 38.14 11.73
C MET A 452 -11.76 39.51 12.19
N PRO A 453 -11.54 39.74 13.49
CA PRO A 453 -10.98 40.99 13.98
C PRO A 453 -9.50 41.10 13.66
N ASP A 454 -9.01 42.32 13.38
CA ASP A 454 -7.58 42.60 13.26
C ASP A 454 -6.94 42.63 14.65
N ILE A 455 -6.32 41.52 15.03
CA ILE A 455 -5.65 41.37 16.32
C ILE A 455 -4.55 42.42 16.49
N GLY A 456 -3.79 42.72 15.42
CA GLY A 456 -2.66 43.65 15.48
C GLY A 456 -3.11 45.06 15.82
N ALA A 457 -4.12 45.56 15.10
CA ALA A 457 -4.71 46.87 15.38
C ALA A 457 -5.36 46.93 16.77
N ALA A 458 -6.14 45.90 17.14
CA ALA A 458 -6.84 45.85 18.42
C ALA A 458 -5.89 45.75 19.63
N LEU A 459 -4.78 45.01 19.52
CA LEU A 459 -3.75 44.94 20.57
C LEU A 459 -3.07 46.30 20.77
N VAL A 460 -2.75 47.02 19.69
CA VAL A 460 -2.17 48.35 19.75
C VAL A 460 -3.12 49.36 20.41
N GLU A 461 -4.42 49.27 20.14
CA GLU A 461 -5.43 50.09 20.82
C GLU A 461 -5.53 49.78 22.31
N ILE A 462 -5.49 48.49 22.69
CA ILE A 462 -5.52 48.07 24.10
C ILE A 462 -4.27 48.57 24.83
N ASP A 463 -3.09 48.44 24.22
CA ASP A 463 -1.82 48.86 24.82
C ASP A 463 -1.71 50.38 25.00
N ASN A 464 -2.28 51.15 24.06
CA ASN A 464 -2.34 52.61 24.13
C ASN A 464 -3.51 53.17 24.96
N SER A 465 -4.36 52.31 25.52
CA SER A 465 -5.49 52.75 26.35
C SER A 465 -5.04 53.22 27.75
N ASN A 466 -5.78 54.17 28.33
CA ASN A 466 -5.55 54.68 29.70
C ASN A 466 -6.00 53.70 30.81
N LYS A 467 -6.09 52.41 30.52
CA LYS A 467 -6.47 51.35 31.46
C LYS A 467 -5.27 50.93 32.32
N SER A 468 -5.53 50.35 33.48
CA SER A 468 -4.48 49.72 34.29
C SER A 468 -3.88 48.50 33.59
N GLU A 469 -2.66 48.10 33.96
CA GLU A 469 -1.99 46.91 33.38
C GLU A 469 -2.83 45.63 33.53
N GLN A 470 -3.56 45.50 34.64
CA GLN A 470 -4.43 44.35 34.89
C GLN A 470 -5.67 44.34 33.97
N GLU A 471 -6.29 45.50 33.75
CA GLU A 471 -7.43 45.64 32.82
C GLU A 471 -7.00 45.48 31.34
N LYS A 472 -5.75 45.83 31.00
CA LYS A 472 -5.19 45.56 29.66
C LYS A 472 -5.00 44.07 29.43
N LEU A 473 -4.46 43.36 30.42
CA LEU A 473 -4.25 41.91 30.34
C LEU A 473 -5.58 41.16 30.18
N GLU A 474 -6.59 41.52 30.98
CA GLU A 474 -7.94 40.98 30.83
C GLU A 474 -8.57 41.29 29.46
N ALA A 475 -8.38 42.51 28.93
CA ALA A 475 -8.87 42.86 27.61
C ALA A 475 -8.18 42.08 26.48
N LYS A 476 -6.88 41.81 26.61
CA LYS A 476 -6.11 40.96 25.68
C LYS A 476 -6.61 39.51 25.73
N ASP A 477 -6.85 38.98 26.92
CA ASP A 477 -7.38 37.63 27.09
C ASP A 477 -8.79 37.48 26.48
N ILE A 478 -9.66 38.48 26.66
CA ILE A 478 -10.99 38.52 26.04
C ILE A 478 -10.87 38.58 24.51
N LEU A 479 -9.99 39.42 23.97
CA LEU A 479 -9.75 39.54 22.53
C LEU A 479 -9.26 38.22 21.93
N MET A 480 -8.28 37.58 22.57
CA MET A 480 -7.74 36.28 22.12
C MET A 480 -8.80 35.18 22.20
N ARG A 481 -9.66 35.20 23.23
CA ARG A 481 -10.77 34.26 23.34
C ARG A 481 -11.84 34.48 22.26
N ASP A 482 -12.23 35.74 22.00
CA ASP A 482 -13.18 36.08 20.93
C ASP A 482 -12.63 35.67 19.55
N PHE A 483 -11.35 35.98 19.30
CA PHE A 483 -10.66 35.55 18.09
C PHE A 483 -10.66 34.03 17.93
N GLY A 484 -10.34 33.28 18.99
CA GLY A 484 -10.36 31.81 18.95
C GLY A 484 -11.73 31.25 18.58
N VAL A 485 -12.80 31.76 19.22
CA VAL A 485 -14.18 31.34 18.95
C VAL A 485 -14.60 31.70 17.52
N LYS A 486 -14.33 32.92 17.05
CA LYS A 486 -14.67 33.35 15.68
C LYS A 486 -13.89 32.57 14.62
N SER A 487 -12.61 32.29 14.86
CA SER A 487 -11.76 31.50 13.97
C SER A 487 -12.30 30.07 13.82
N GLU A 488 -12.63 29.41 14.94
CA GLU A 488 -13.21 28.06 14.94
C GLU A 488 -14.57 28.02 14.23
N ARG A 489 -15.41 29.04 14.42
CA ARG A 489 -16.69 29.19 13.72
C ARG A 489 -16.52 29.31 12.21
N ILE A 490 -15.63 30.19 11.75
CA ILE A 490 -15.35 30.38 10.32
C ILE A 490 -14.79 29.09 9.73
N HIS A 491 -13.89 28.41 10.44
CA HIS A 491 -13.39 27.09 10.04
C HIS A 491 -14.52 26.07 9.87
N THR A 492 -15.38 25.93 10.89
CA THR A 492 -16.53 25.02 10.89
C THR A 492 -17.49 25.32 9.73
N MET A 493 -17.75 26.60 9.47
CA MET A 493 -18.57 27.08 8.35
C MET A 493 -17.97 26.66 7.00
N ASN A 494 -16.66 26.86 6.82
CA ASN A 494 -15.95 26.49 5.60
C ASN A 494 -15.96 24.97 5.38
N GLN A 495 -15.75 24.17 6.43
CA GLN A 495 -15.83 22.71 6.32
C GLN A 495 -17.23 22.22 5.98
N LEU A 496 -18.28 22.84 6.54
CA LEU A 496 -19.66 22.55 6.13
C LEU A 496 -19.90 22.95 4.67
N LEU A 497 -19.50 24.15 4.23
CA LEU A 497 -19.64 24.55 2.83
C LEU A 497 -18.94 23.55 1.90
N LYS A 498 -17.72 23.10 2.25
CA LYS A 498 -17.00 22.05 1.50
C LYS A 498 -17.82 20.76 1.45
N ALA A 499 -18.28 20.26 2.59
CA ALA A 499 -19.11 19.05 2.66
C ALA A 499 -20.38 19.14 1.80
N TYR A 500 -21.07 20.29 1.76
CA TYR A 500 -22.30 20.46 0.97
C TYR A 500 -22.09 20.68 -0.53
N THR A 501 -20.92 21.18 -0.94
CA THR A 501 -20.68 21.62 -2.32
C THR A 501 -19.72 20.73 -3.10
N LEU A 502 -18.77 20.08 -2.42
CA LEU A 502 -17.70 19.29 -3.04
C LEU A 502 -17.82 17.78 -2.83
N PHE A 503 -18.60 17.32 -1.85
CA PHE A 503 -18.74 15.90 -1.48
C PHE A 503 -20.19 15.44 -1.64
N GLU A 504 -20.45 14.45 -2.50
CA GLU A 504 -21.75 13.80 -2.71
C GLU A 504 -21.75 12.39 -2.08
N ASN A 505 -22.88 12.04 -1.47
CA ASN A 505 -23.12 10.65 -1.04
C ASN A 505 -23.21 9.75 -2.28
N ASP A 506 -22.74 8.52 -2.16
CA ASP A 506 -22.55 7.53 -3.24
C ASP A 506 -21.48 7.88 -4.28
N VAL A 507 -20.66 8.91 -4.04
CA VAL A 507 -19.51 9.29 -4.89
C VAL A 507 -18.23 9.32 -4.08
N GLU A 508 -18.02 10.35 -3.26
CA GLU A 508 -16.81 10.47 -2.44
C GLU A 508 -16.93 9.68 -1.11
N TYR A 509 -18.15 9.42 -0.65
CA TYR A 509 -18.41 8.64 0.56
C TYR A 509 -19.78 7.97 0.52
N ILE A 510 -20.01 7.01 1.42
CA ILE A 510 -21.32 6.40 1.68
C ILE A 510 -21.70 6.51 3.16
N VAL A 511 -22.99 6.44 3.46
CA VAL A 511 -23.49 6.29 4.83
C VAL A 511 -23.92 4.84 5.07
N ALA A 512 -23.19 4.14 5.94
CA ALA A 512 -23.45 2.75 6.31
C ALA A 512 -23.31 2.57 7.83
N ASP A 513 -24.19 1.77 8.43
CA ASP A 513 -24.21 1.49 9.88
C ASP A 513 -24.27 2.75 10.76
N GLY A 514 -24.90 3.81 10.26
CA GLY A 514 -24.93 5.10 10.95
C GLY A 514 -23.55 5.74 11.08
N LYS A 515 -22.65 5.52 10.11
CA LYS A 515 -21.34 6.16 9.98
C LYS A 515 -21.07 6.58 8.54
N VAL A 516 -20.27 7.63 8.38
CA VAL A 516 -19.71 8.03 7.09
C VAL A 516 -18.51 7.13 6.80
N LYS A 517 -18.50 6.47 5.65
CA LYS A 517 -17.36 5.68 5.18
C LYS A 517 -16.87 6.24 3.85
N ILE A 518 -15.57 6.52 3.74
CA ILE A 518 -14.98 7.11 2.54
C ILE A 518 -14.98 6.07 1.43
N VAL A 519 -15.29 6.51 0.20
CA VAL A 519 -15.14 5.71 -1.00
C VAL A 519 -13.90 6.18 -1.74
N ASP A 520 -13.04 5.23 -2.07
CA ASP A 520 -11.89 5.48 -2.94
C ASP A 520 -12.39 5.83 -4.36
N GLU A 521 -12.01 7.01 -4.87
CA GLU A 521 -12.50 7.53 -6.14
C GLU A 521 -12.09 6.66 -7.34
N GLN A 522 -10.96 5.97 -7.26
CA GLN A 522 -10.43 5.15 -8.36
C GLN A 522 -11.08 3.76 -8.38
N THR A 523 -11.25 3.16 -7.22
CA THR A 523 -11.67 1.75 -7.09
C THR A 523 -13.14 1.57 -6.71
N GLY A 524 -13.81 2.62 -6.22
CA GLY A 524 -15.15 2.58 -5.66
C GLY A 524 -15.23 1.77 -4.36
N ARG A 525 -14.09 1.46 -3.74
CA ARG A 525 -14.02 0.65 -2.51
C ARG A 525 -14.26 1.51 -1.28
N VAL A 526 -14.93 0.93 -0.29
CA VAL A 526 -15.11 1.56 1.01
C VAL A 526 -13.81 1.43 1.81
N MET A 527 -13.20 2.55 2.18
CA MET A 527 -11.97 2.58 2.96
C MET A 527 -12.31 2.58 4.45
N GLU A 528 -12.33 1.39 5.07
CA GLU A 528 -12.62 1.26 6.51
C GLU A 528 -11.52 1.90 7.37
N GLY A 529 -11.93 2.55 8.46
CA GLY A 529 -11.02 3.24 9.39
C GLY A 529 -10.48 4.59 8.90
N ARG A 530 -10.64 4.95 7.61
CA ARG A 530 -10.18 6.24 7.09
C ARG A 530 -11.20 7.36 7.35
N ARG A 531 -10.71 8.54 7.72
CA ARG A 531 -11.50 9.77 7.93
C ARG A 531 -10.86 10.94 7.18
N TYR A 532 -11.68 11.91 6.77
CA TYR A 532 -11.18 13.15 6.17
C TYR A 532 -10.57 14.03 7.27
N SER A 533 -9.48 14.71 6.96
CA SER A 533 -8.76 15.56 7.90
C SER A 533 -9.46 16.91 8.14
N ASP A 534 -8.94 17.67 9.11
CA ASP A 534 -9.23 19.11 9.28
C ASP A 534 -10.71 19.45 9.58
N GLY A 535 -11.45 18.52 10.20
CA GLY A 535 -12.87 18.73 10.54
C GLY A 535 -13.85 18.45 9.40
N LEU A 536 -13.37 18.09 8.21
CA LEU A 536 -14.21 17.82 7.05
C LEU A 536 -15.08 16.57 7.25
N HIS A 537 -14.55 15.53 7.88
CA HIS A 537 -15.32 14.30 8.12
C HIS A 537 -16.48 14.57 9.07
N GLN A 538 -16.25 15.35 10.13
CA GLN A 538 -17.27 15.81 11.06
C GLN A 538 -18.32 16.67 10.36
N ALA A 539 -17.91 17.51 9.41
CA ALA A 539 -18.84 18.30 8.61
C ALA A 539 -19.73 17.43 7.72
N ILE A 540 -19.21 16.33 7.16
CA ILE A 540 -20.00 15.35 6.40
C ILE A 540 -20.94 14.55 7.32
N GLU A 541 -20.46 14.11 8.48
CA GLU A 541 -21.31 13.47 9.51
C GLU A 541 -22.46 14.41 9.92
N ALA A 542 -22.17 15.69 10.15
CA ALA A 542 -23.16 16.70 10.45
C ALA A 542 -24.15 16.93 9.29
N LYS A 543 -23.65 17.00 8.05
CA LYS A 543 -24.47 17.12 6.83
C LYS A 543 -25.48 15.98 6.73
N GLU A 544 -25.03 14.75 6.91
CA GLU A 544 -25.85 13.54 6.78
C GLU A 544 -26.67 13.19 8.03
N ASN A 545 -26.64 14.04 9.07
CA ASN A 545 -27.33 13.82 10.36
C ASN A 545 -26.89 12.54 11.08
N VAL A 546 -25.61 12.20 10.95
CA VAL A 546 -24.97 11.07 11.60
C VAL A 546 -24.33 11.54 12.92
N LYS A 547 -24.02 10.60 13.82
CA LYS A 547 -23.27 10.91 15.05
C LYS A 547 -21.90 11.49 14.66
N ILE A 548 -21.64 12.73 15.06
CA ILE A 548 -20.36 13.39 14.87
C ILE A 548 -19.35 12.77 15.84
N GLU A 549 -18.28 12.14 15.33
CA GLU A 549 -17.22 11.61 16.18
C GLU A 549 -16.08 12.63 16.32
N ALA A 550 -15.40 12.61 17.47
CA ALA A 550 -14.36 13.59 17.83
C ALA A 550 -13.33 13.80 16.71
N ALA A 551 -12.84 15.04 16.58
CA ALA A 551 -11.70 15.35 15.73
C ALA A 551 -10.47 14.51 16.11
N THR A 552 -9.68 14.13 15.12
CA THR A 552 -8.47 13.32 15.29
C THR A 552 -7.24 14.13 14.89
N GLN A 553 -6.20 14.11 15.70
CA GLN A 553 -4.89 14.68 15.42
C GLN A 553 -3.90 13.58 15.04
N THR A 554 -3.04 13.86 14.06
CA THR A 554 -1.92 13.00 13.70
C THR A 554 -0.81 13.06 14.75
N TYR A 555 -0.41 11.90 15.27
CA TYR A 555 0.70 11.76 16.20
C TYR A 555 2.01 11.40 15.51
N ALA A 556 1.96 10.48 14.53
CA ALA A 556 3.14 9.99 13.85
C ALA A 556 2.82 9.65 12.39
N THR A 557 3.82 9.82 11.51
CA THR A 557 3.68 9.57 10.08
C THR A 557 5.00 9.08 9.50
N VAL A 558 4.94 8.09 8.60
CA VAL A 558 6.09 7.64 7.80
C VAL A 558 5.59 7.24 6.41
N THR A 559 6.35 7.56 5.37
CA THR A 559 6.06 7.04 4.03
C THR A 559 6.65 5.64 3.88
N LEU A 560 6.03 4.77 3.07
CA LEU A 560 6.62 3.45 2.81
C LEU A 560 8.01 3.54 2.19
N GLN A 561 8.26 4.57 1.35
CA GLN A 561 9.59 4.82 0.81
C GLN A 561 10.64 5.00 1.92
N ASN A 562 10.35 5.88 2.88
CA ASN A 562 11.30 6.16 3.96
C ASN A 562 11.46 4.98 4.90
N TYR A 563 10.37 4.26 5.20
CA TYR A 563 10.41 3.07 6.04
C TYR A 563 11.32 1.98 5.45
N PHE A 564 11.12 1.60 4.19
CA PHE A 564 11.91 0.53 3.58
C PHE A 564 13.37 0.92 3.31
N ARG A 565 13.67 2.22 3.17
CA ARG A 565 15.05 2.72 3.09
C ARG A 565 15.85 2.59 4.39
N MET A 566 15.20 2.27 5.51
CA MET A 566 15.88 2.05 6.79
C MET A 566 16.54 0.67 6.90
N TYR A 567 16.18 -0.28 6.05
CA TYR A 567 16.76 -1.62 6.06
C TYR A 567 18.20 -1.57 5.54
N HIS A 568 19.10 -2.30 6.19
CA HIS A 568 20.46 -2.50 5.68
C HIS A 568 20.43 -3.12 4.28
N LYS A 569 19.56 -4.12 4.08
CA LYS A 569 19.35 -4.76 2.79
C LYS A 569 17.87 -4.87 2.45
N LEU A 570 17.51 -4.48 1.23
CA LEU A 570 16.16 -4.54 0.71
C LEU A 570 16.18 -5.31 -0.61
N SER A 571 15.21 -6.18 -0.82
CA SER A 571 15.03 -6.92 -2.08
C SER A 571 13.54 -7.10 -2.37
N GLY A 572 13.20 -7.53 -3.57
CA GLY A 572 11.81 -7.80 -3.90
C GLY A 572 11.63 -8.76 -5.05
N MET A 573 10.41 -9.28 -5.19
CA MET A 573 10.03 -10.15 -6.29
C MET A 573 8.68 -9.74 -6.83
N THR A 574 8.49 -9.85 -8.14
CA THR A 574 7.21 -9.59 -8.81
C THR A 574 7.23 -10.19 -10.21
N GLY A 575 6.08 -10.25 -10.88
CA GLY A 575 6.01 -10.61 -12.30
C GLY A 575 6.25 -9.45 -13.27
N THR A 576 6.27 -8.20 -12.78
CA THR A 576 6.03 -7.01 -13.62
C THR A 576 6.88 -5.79 -13.26
N ALA A 577 8.14 -5.97 -12.82
CA ALA A 577 8.99 -4.85 -12.35
C ALA A 577 9.70 -4.05 -13.47
N GLU A 578 9.89 -4.59 -14.67
CA GLU A 578 10.73 -3.99 -15.71
C GLU A 578 10.24 -2.58 -16.09
N THR A 579 8.92 -2.35 -16.05
CA THR A 579 8.33 -1.04 -16.35
C THR A 579 8.61 -0.01 -15.27
N GLU A 580 8.72 -0.43 -14.00
CA GLU A 580 8.95 0.43 -12.83
C GLU A 580 10.42 0.47 -12.39
N ALA A 581 11.32 -0.14 -13.16
CA ALA A 581 12.74 -0.27 -12.81
C ALA A 581 13.44 1.09 -12.56
N GLY A 582 13.03 2.15 -13.27
CA GLY A 582 13.56 3.49 -13.05
C GLY A 582 13.18 4.05 -11.68
N GLU A 583 11.91 3.92 -11.28
CA GLU A 583 11.40 4.40 -9.99
C GLU A 583 12.01 3.61 -8.82
N LEU A 584 12.08 2.28 -8.95
CA LEU A 584 12.69 1.39 -7.96
C LEU A 584 14.18 1.74 -7.72
N TRP A 585 14.92 2.07 -8.78
CA TRP A 585 16.30 2.50 -8.65
C TRP A 585 16.43 3.91 -8.03
N ASP A 586 15.64 4.87 -8.49
CA ASP A 586 15.76 6.26 -8.06
C ASP A 586 15.41 6.43 -6.58
N ILE A 587 14.37 5.73 -6.10
CA ILE A 587 13.90 5.82 -4.72
C ILE A 587 14.64 4.86 -3.79
N TYR A 588 14.76 3.59 -4.17
CA TYR A 588 15.23 2.51 -3.28
C TYR A 588 16.60 1.96 -3.62
N LYS A 589 17.20 2.37 -4.75
CA LYS A 589 18.44 1.78 -5.29
C LYS A 589 18.31 0.28 -5.59
N LEU A 590 17.10 -0.17 -5.90
CA LEU A 590 16.80 -1.54 -6.28
C LEU A 590 16.95 -1.72 -7.79
N ASP A 591 17.94 -2.52 -8.20
CA ASP A 591 18.09 -2.92 -9.60
C ASP A 591 17.11 -4.06 -9.95
N VAL A 592 16.52 -4.03 -11.14
CA VAL A 592 15.57 -5.06 -11.62
C VAL A 592 16.28 -6.04 -12.55
N VAL A 593 16.21 -7.33 -12.22
CA VAL A 593 16.77 -8.43 -13.01
C VAL A 593 15.65 -9.34 -13.49
N VAL A 594 15.50 -9.45 -14.80
CA VAL A 594 14.51 -10.33 -15.45
C VAL A 594 15.03 -11.76 -15.47
N ILE A 595 14.33 -12.65 -14.77
CA ILE A 595 14.68 -14.07 -14.69
C ILE A 595 13.97 -14.81 -15.84
N PRO A 596 14.68 -15.67 -16.59
CA PRO A 596 14.04 -16.47 -17.63
C PRO A 596 13.03 -17.44 -17.03
N THR A 597 11.96 -17.73 -17.76
CA THR A 597 10.98 -18.74 -17.36
C THR A 597 11.55 -20.14 -17.47
N ASN A 598 11.19 -21.04 -16.54
CA ASN A 598 11.61 -22.44 -16.57
C ASN A 598 11.15 -23.15 -17.86
N LYS A 599 9.97 -22.77 -18.36
CA LYS A 599 9.41 -23.26 -19.63
C LYS A 599 9.12 -22.11 -20.58
N PRO A 600 9.23 -22.30 -21.91
CA PRO A 600 8.84 -21.29 -22.87
C PRO A 600 7.36 -20.88 -22.73
N ILE A 601 7.09 -19.57 -22.77
CA ILE A 601 5.73 -19.04 -22.73
C ILE A 601 5.04 -19.31 -24.08
N VAL A 602 3.88 -19.96 -24.03
CA VAL A 602 3.03 -20.28 -25.20
C VAL A 602 1.66 -19.61 -25.14
N ARG A 603 1.49 -18.61 -24.27
CA ARG A 603 0.26 -17.83 -24.11
C ARG A 603 -0.03 -17.05 -25.40
N ASP A 604 -1.26 -17.17 -25.92
CA ASP A 604 -1.75 -16.44 -27.10
C ASP A 604 -2.33 -15.08 -26.68
N ASP A 605 -1.47 -14.06 -26.62
CA ASP A 605 -1.87 -12.68 -26.30
C ASP A 605 -2.44 -12.00 -27.55
N ARG A 606 -3.77 -11.85 -27.60
CA ARG A 606 -4.50 -11.26 -28.73
C ARG A 606 -4.57 -9.73 -28.66
N GLU A 607 -4.73 -9.09 -29.81
CA GLU A 607 -4.93 -7.65 -29.94
C GLU A 607 -6.22 -7.18 -29.26
N ASP A 608 -6.21 -5.93 -28.75
CA ASP A 608 -7.37 -5.33 -28.10
C ASP A 608 -8.58 -5.20 -29.03
N LEU A 609 -9.76 -5.53 -28.51
CA LEU A 609 -11.03 -5.26 -29.18
C LEU A 609 -11.68 -4.00 -28.63
N VAL A 610 -11.73 -2.93 -29.43
CA VAL A 610 -12.28 -1.63 -29.05
C VAL A 610 -13.69 -1.45 -29.60
N TYR A 611 -14.65 -1.18 -28.72
CA TYR A 611 -16.06 -0.96 -29.07
C TYR A 611 -16.46 0.50 -28.89
N LYS A 612 -17.45 0.96 -29.67
CA LYS A 612 -17.94 2.35 -29.62
C LYS A 612 -18.69 2.65 -28.31
N THR A 613 -19.36 1.66 -27.74
CA THR A 613 -20.16 1.83 -26.52
C THR A 613 -19.87 0.73 -25.49
N LYS A 614 -20.02 1.07 -24.20
CA LYS A 614 -19.91 0.10 -23.09
C LYS A 614 -20.89 -1.07 -23.26
N ARG A 615 -22.09 -0.80 -23.76
CA ARG A 615 -23.12 -1.83 -23.98
C ARG A 615 -22.70 -2.87 -25.01
N GLU A 616 -22.15 -2.45 -26.14
CA GLU A 616 -21.64 -3.37 -27.17
C GLU A 616 -20.47 -4.19 -26.63
N LYS A 617 -19.53 -3.54 -25.92
CA LYS A 617 -18.40 -4.19 -25.26
C LYS A 617 -18.84 -5.30 -24.30
N TYR A 618 -19.72 -4.99 -23.35
CA TYR A 618 -20.14 -5.98 -22.36
C TYR A 618 -20.96 -7.12 -22.99
N ASN A 619 -21.77 -6.86 -24.01
CA ASN A 619 -22.44 -7.93 -24.74
C ASN A 619 -21.43 -8.85 -25.43
N ALA A 620 -20.41 -8.29 -26.09
CA ALA A 620 -19.38 -9.08 -26.75
C ALA A 620 -18.56 -9.92 -25.76
N ILE A 621 -18.22 -9.38 -24.59
CA ILE A 621 -17.55 -10.13 -23.51
C ILE A 621 -18.41 -11.33 -23.09
N ILE A 622 -19.71 -11.14 -22.87
CA ILE A 622 -20.60 -12.21 -22.43
C ILE A 622 -20.79 -13.28 -23.51
N ASP A 623 -20.90 -12.88 -24.78
CA ASP A 623 -21.02 -13.82 -25.89
C ASP A 623 -19.71 -14.62 -26.09
N GLU A 624 -18.54 -14.00 -25.92
CA GLU A 624 -17.24 -14.70 -25.95
C GLU A 624 -17.13 -15.70 -24.80
N ILE A 625 -17.51 -15.33 -23.57
CA ILE A 625 -17.53 -16.25 -22.41
C ILE A 625 -18.42 -17.45 -22.70
N ASP A 626 -19.61 -17.25 -23.29
CA ASP A 626 -20.53 -18.35 -23.63
C ASP A 626 -19.91 -19.32 -24.65
N VAL A 627 -19.19 -18.81 -25.66
CA VAL A 627 -18.49 -19.66 -26.64
C VAL A 627 -17.38 -20.46 -25.97
N ILE A 628 -16.48 -19.79 -25.24
CA ILE A 628 -15.31 -20.42 -24.61
C ILE A 628 -15.72 -21.49 -23.59
N THR A 629 -16.73 -21.19 -22.77
CA THR A 629 -17.19 -22.13 -21.73
C THR A 629 -17.88 -23.36 -22.31
N LYS A 630 -18.59 -23.23 -23.45
CA LYS A 630 -19.18 -24.37 -24.18
C LYS A 630 -18.12 -25.32 -24.75
N GLU A 631 -16.92 -24.81 -25.04
CA GLU A 631 -15.76 -25.61 -25.45
C GLU A 631 -15.07 -26.28 -24.24
N GLY A 632 -15.56 -26.05 -23.02
CA GLY A 632 -15.00 -26.62 -21.79
C GLY A 632 -13.78 -25.86 -21.26
N ARG A 633 -13.44 -24.72 -21.85
CA ARG A 633 -12.29 -23.91 -21.44
C ARG A 633 -12.69 -22.95 -20.29
N PRO A 634 -11.91 -22.86 -19.20
CA PRO A 634 -12.18 -21.91 -18.12
C PRO A 634 -11.87 -20.46 -18.52
N VAL A 635 -12.57 -19.53 -17.88
CA VAL A 635 -12.44 -18.08 -18.13
C VAL A 635 -12.25 -17.30 -16.83
N LEU A 636 -11.20 -16.47 -16.79
CA LEU A 636 -11.02 -15.42 -15.79
C LEU A 636 -11.31 -14.06 -16.43
N VAL A 637 -12.24 -13.30 -15.83
CA VAL A 637 -12.65 -11.98 -16.30
C VAL A 637 -12.15 -10.91 -15.33
N GLY A 638 -11.20 -10.09 -15.76
CA GLY A 638 -10.68 -8.96 -14.99
C GLY A 638 -11.55 -7.71 -15.14
N THR A 639 -11.90 -7.07 -14.02
CA THR A 639 -12.61 -5.79 -14.00
C THR A 639 -11.91 -4.78 -13.09
N THR A 640 -12.16 -3.50 -13.34
CA THR A 640 -11.58 -2.37 -12.59
C THR A 640 -12.42 -1.93 -11.39
N SER A 641 -13.68 -2.40 -11.28
CA SER A 641 -14.58 -2.00 -10.20
C SER A 641 -15.63 -3.05 -9.87
N VAL A 642 -16.08 -3.04 -8.61
CA VAL A 642 -17.12 -3.97 -8.11
C VAL A 642 -18.43 -3.76 -8.88
N GLU A 643 -18.74 -2.53 -9.27
CA GLU A 643 -19.94 -2.22 -10.05
C GLU A 643 -19.94 -2.96 -11.40
N ILE A 644 -18.80 -2.97 -12.10
CA ILE A 644 -18.65 -3.67 -13.38
C ILE A 644 -18.73 -5.18 -13.16
N SER A 645 -18.07 -5.70 -12.11
CA SER A 645 -18.19 -7.12 -11.73
C SER A 645 -19.63 -7.55 -11.50
N GLU A 646 -20.40 -6.76 -10.74
CA GLU A 646 -21.82 -7.03 -10.46
C GLU A 646 -22.68 -6.91 -11.73
N LEU A 647 -22.38 -5.96 -12.62
CA LEU A 647 -23.05 -5.84 -13.91
C LEU A 647 -22.83 -7.09 -14.78
N LEU A 648 -21.58 -7.51 -14.95
CA LEU A 648 -21.24 -8.72 -15.72
C LEU A 648 -21.83 -9.97 -15.08
N SER A 649 -21.80 -10.07 -13.75
CA SER A 649 -22.46 -11.14 -13.00
C SER A 649 -23.94 -11.26 -13.33
N ARG A 650 -24.68 -10.14 -13.31
CA ARG A 650 -26.10 -10.11 -13.69
C ARG A 650 -26.31 -10.56 -15.14
N MET A 651 -25.46 -10.13 -16.08
CA MET A 651 -25.56 -10.52 -17.49
C MET A 651 -25.30 -12.02 -17.69
N LEU A 652 -24.30 -12.60 -17.01
CA LEU A 652 -24.04 -14.04 -17.03
C LEU A 652 -25.19 -14.85 -16.41
N LYS A 653 -25.81 -14.37 -15.32
CA LYS A 653 -27.02 -14.99 -14.72
C LYS A 653 -28.17 -15.07 -15.72
N LEU A 654 -28.40 -14.00 -16.51
CA LEU A 654 -29.44 -13.98 -17.54
C LEU A 654 -29.18 -15.02 -18.65
N LYS A 655 -27.91 -15.27 -18.99
CA LYS A 655 -27.49 -16.33 -19.94
C LYS A 655 -27.39 -17.72 -19.30
N LYS A 656 -27.66 -17.86 -18.00
CA LYS A 656 -27.56 -19.11 -17.21
C LYS A 656 -26.15 -19.70 -17.15
N ILE A 657 -25.12 -18.85 -17.22
CA ILE A 657 -23.73 -19.24 -17.06
C ILE A 657 -23.37 -19.19 -15.58
N LYS A 658 -22.95 -20.34 -15.02
CA LYS A 658 -22.47 -20.41 -13.63
C LYS A 658 -21.13 -19.68 -13.54
N HIS A 659 -20.98 -18.84 -12.52
CA HIS A 659 -19.75 -18.08 -12.30
C HIS A 659 -19.59 -17.72 -10.83
N ASN A 660 -18.36 -17.39 -10.45
CA ASN A 660 -18.00 -16.80 -9.16
C ASN A 660 -17.54 -15.36 -9.33
N VAL A 661 -17.66 -14.55 -8.27
CA VAL A 661 -17.22 -13.15 -8.26
C VAL A 661 -16.29 -12.93 -7.06
N LEU A 662 -15.09 -12.40 -7.34
CA LEU A 662 -14.06 -12.05 -6.37
C LEU A 662 -14.03 -10.52 -6.24
N ASN A 663 -14.28 -10.03 -5.03
CA ASN A 663 -14.44 -8.60 -4.76
C ASN A 663 -13.39 -8.03 -3.79
N ALA A 664 -12.29 -8.77 -3.52
CA ALA A 664 -11.22 -8.40 -2.59
C ALA A 664 -11.70 -8.08 -1.16
N LYS A 665 -12.71 -8.81 -0.66
CA LYS A 665 -13.29 -8.61 0.69
C LYS A 665 -12.99 -9.76 1.65
N LEU A 666 -12.83 -10.98 1.14
CA LEU A 666 -12.66 -12.18 1.97
C LEU A 666 -11.55 -13.05 1.39
N HIS A 667 -10.29 -12.70 1.70
CA HIS A 667 -9.11 -13.30 1.07
C HIS A 667 -9.08 -14.84 1.14
N GLN A 668 -9.46 -15.44 2.27
CA GLN A 668 -9.50 -16.90 2.41
C GLN A 668 -10.51 -17.57 1.45
N ARG A 669 -11.74 -17.05 1.38
CA ARG A 669 -12.77 -17.56 0.47
C ARG A 669 -12.41 -17.29 -0.99
N GLU A 670 -11.69 -16.21 -1.26
CA GLU A 670 -11.19 -15.90 -2.59
C GLU A 670 -10.15 -16.93 -3.04
N ALA A 671 -9.22 -17.33 -2.17
CA ALA A 671 -8.24 -18.36 -2.49
C ALA A 671 -8.90 -19.71 -2.86
N GLU A 672 -9.96 -20.11 -2.14
CA GLU A 672 -10.75 -21.31 -2.48
C GLU A 672 -11.37 -21.21 -3.88
N ILE A 673 -11.98 -20.07 -4.20
CA ILE A 673 -12.59 -19.84 -5.52
C ILE A 673 -11.53 -19.82 -6.64
N VAL A 674 -10.36 -19.22 -6.38
CA VAL A 674 -9.25 -19.15 -7.34
C VAL A 674 -8.68 -20.54 -7.63
N ALA A 675 -8.57 -21.40 -6.62
CA ALA A 675 -8.14 -22.78 -6.79
C ALA A 675 -9.08 -23.59 -7.72
N GLU A 676 -10.38 -23.27 -7.73
CA GLU A 676 -11.36 -23.86 -8.63
C GLU A 676 -11.45 -23.18 -10.01
N ALA A 677 -10.88 -21.97 -10.17
CA ALA A 677 -11.03 -21.17 -11.39
C ALA A 677 -10.40 -21.83 -12.64
N GLY A 678 -9.47 -22.77 -12.45
CA GLY A 678 -8.82 -23.51 -13.53
C GLY A 678 -9.54 -24.79 -13.96
N GLN A 679 -10.72 -25.10 -13.39
CA GLN A 679 -11.49 -26.30 -13.74
C GLN A 679 -12.27 -26.14 -15.05
N PRO A 680 -12.55 -27.23 -15.81
CA PRO A 680 -13.26 -27.15 -17.09
C PRO A 680 -14.59 -26.37 -17.02
N GLY A 681 -14.74 -25.39 -17.90
CA GLY A 681 -15.95 -24.54 -18.01
C GLY A 681 -16.19 -23.59 -16.81
N ALA A 682 -15.25 -23.47 -15.87
CA ALA A 682 -15.35 -22.52 -14.77
C ALA A 682 -15.29 -21.07 -15.27
N VAL A 683 -16.08 -20.18 -14.67
CA VAL A 683 -16.04 -18.74 -14.94
C VAL A 683 -15.85 -17.99 -13.64
N THR A 684 -14.81 -17.17 -13.58
CA THR A 684 -14.49 -16.37 -12.41
C THR A 684 -14.34 -14.91 -12.83
N ILE A 685 -15.06 -14.01 -12.16
CA ILE A 685 -14.91 -12.56 -12.32
C ILE A 685 -14.03 -12.06 -11.18
N ALA A 686 -12.95 -11.35 -11.48
CA ALA A 686 -12.00 -10.81 -10.52
C ALA A 686 -11.95 -9.28 -10.60
N THR A 687 -12.23 -8.61 -9.48
CA THR A 687 -12.19 -7.15 -9.37
C THR A 687 -10.83 -6.67 -8.88
N ASN A 688 -10.13 -5.80 -9.63
CA ASN A 688 -8.83 -5.21 -9.29
C ASN A 688 -7.85 -6.27 -8.74
N MET A 689 -7.59 -7.31 -9.54
CA MET A 689 -6.67 -8.41 -9.21
C MET A 689 -7.02 -9.18 -7.92
N ALA A 690 -8.30 -9.23 -7.54
CA ALA A 690 -8.75 -10.09 -6.44
C ALA A 690 -8.31 -11.56 -6.67
N GLY A 691 -7.83 -12.21 -5.62
CA GLY A 691 -7.23 -13.54 -5.72
C GLY A 691 -5.72 -13.55 -6.03
N ARG A 692 -5.05 -12.40 -6.00
CA ARG A 692 -3.59 -12.29 -6.17
C ARG A 692 -2.82 -13.20 -5.20
N GLY A 693 -1.68 -13.71 -5.66
CA GLY A 693 -0.79 -14.57 -4.88
C GLY A 693 -1.25 -16.03 -4.78
N THR A 694 -2.34 -16.42 -5.46
CA THR A 694 -2.83 -17.80 -5.54
C THR A 694 -2.78 -18.29 -6.99
N ASP A 695 -2.03 -19.37 -7.23
CA ASP A 695 -1.88 -19.95 -8.57
C ASP A 695 -3.16 -20.64 -9.06
N ILE A 696 -3.58 -20.34 -10.30
CA ILE A 696 -4.69 -21.04 -10.97
C ILE A 696 -4.16 -22.28 -11.69
N LYS A 697 -4.23 -23.43 -11.01
CA LYS A 697 -3.85 -24.72 -11.61
C LYS A 697 -4.92 -25.21 -12.58
N LEU A 698 -4.49 -25.65 -13.78
CA LEU A 698 -5.40 -26.14 -14.80
C LEU A 698 -5.87 -27.56 -14.46
N GLY A 699 -7.19 -27.77 -14.48
CA GLY A 699 -7.81 -29.08 -14.29
C GLY A 699 -7.58 -30.03 -15.47
N GLU A 700 -8.00 -31.29 -15.30
CA GLU A 700 -7.85 -32.31 -16.33
C GLU A 700 -8.62 -31.92 -17.62
N GLY A 701 -8.00 -32.10 -18.78
CA GLY A 701 -8.59 -31.80 -20.08
C GLY A 701 -8.53 -30.32 -20.51
N VAL A 702 -8.28 -29.38 -19.59
CA VAL A 702 -8.25 -27.93 -19.87
C VAL A 702 -7.14 -27.54 -20.84
N LEU A 703 -5.96 -28.16 -20.75
CA LEU A 703 -4.86 -27.90 -21.68
C LEU A 703 -5.25 -28.22 -23.13
N LYS A 704 -6.04 -29.28 -23.35
CA LYS A 704 -6.54 -29.64 -24.69
C LYS A 704 -7.59 -28.66 -25.20
N ALA A 705 -8.33 -28.02 -24.30
CA ALA A 705 -9.30 -26.98 -24.61
C ALA A 705 -8.66 -25.58 -24.83
N GLY A 706 -7.33 -25.46 -24.75
CA GLY A 706 -6.60 -24.20 -24.99
C GLY A 706 -6.14 -23.48 -23.72
N GLY A 707 -6.18 -24.11 -22.54
CA GLY A 707 -5.71 -23.53 -21.28
C GLY A 707 -6.69 -22.53 -20.66
N LEU A 708 -6.24 -21.71 -19.72
CA LEU A 708 -7.09 -20.64 -19.15
C LEU A 708 -7.28 -19.51 -20.16
N ALA A 709 -8.52 -19.00 -20.31
CA ALA A 709 -8.79 -17.77 -21.05
C ALA A 709 -8.84 -16.58 -20.09
N ILE A 710 -8.13 -15.49 -20.43
CA ILE A 710 -8.16 -14.23 -19.67
C ILE A 710 -8.89 -13.18 -20.50
N ILE A 711 -9.87 -12.51 -19.90
CA ILE A 711 -10.60 -11.41 -20.53
C ILE A 711 -10.49 -10.16 -19.65
N GLY A 712 -9.75 -9.16 -20.10
CA GLY A 712 -9.77 -7.82 -19.51
C GLY A 712 -11.00 -7.05 -19.99
N SER A 713 -11.86 -6.63 -19.07
CA SER A 713 -13.04 -5.82 -19.45
C SER A 713 -12.69 -4.37 -19.78
N GLU A 714 -11.60 -3.86 -19.22
CA GLU A 714 -11.04 -2.49 -19.34
C GLU A 714 -9.52 -2.55 -19.15
N ARG A 715 -8.81 -1.51 -19.61
CA ARG A 715 -7.39 -1.30 -19.29
C ARG A 715 -7.27 -0.56 -17.96
N HIS A 716 -6.24 -0.88 -17.19
CA HIS A 716 -5.88 -0.18 -15.96
C HIS A 716 -5.11 1.11 -16.28
N GLU A 717 -4.93 1.97 -15.28
CA GLU A 717 -4.12 3.19 -15.43
C GLU A 717 -2.65 2.87 -15.75
N SER A 718 -2.16 1.73 -15.25
CA SER A 718 -0.82 1.20 -15.57
C SER A 718 -0.89 -0.05 -16.41
N ARG A 719 0.05 -0.15 -17.37
CA ARG A 719 0.24 -1.35 -18.20
C ARG A 719 0.84 -2.52 -17.42
N SER A 720 1.50 -2.28 -16.28
CA SER A 720 2.01 -3.36 -15.42
C SER A 720 0.86 -4.23 -14.92
N ILE A 721 -0.24 -3.62 -14.49
CA ILE A 721 -1.43 -4.32 -13.97
C ILE A 721 -2.18 -5.08 -15.08
N ASP A 722 -2.15 -4.57 -16.32
CA ASP A 722 -2.75 -5.25 -17.48
C ASP A 722 -2.00 -6.54 -17.88
N ARG A 723 -0.71 -6.68 -17.52
CA ARG A 723 0.16 -7.80 -17.91
C ARG A 723 0.05 -8.98 -16.95
#